data_AF-A0AAD7KFB4-F1
#
_entry.id   AF-A0AAD7KFB4-F1
#
_cell.length_a   1.000
_cell.length_b   1.000
_cell.length_c   1.000
_cell.angle_alpha   90.00
_cell.angle_beta   90.00
_cell.angle_gamma   90.00
#
_symmetry.space_group_name_H-M   'P 1'
#
loop_
_entity.id
_entity.type
_entity.pdbx_description
1 polymer ?
#
loop_
_entity_poly.entity_id
_entity_poly.type
_entity_poly.pdbx_seq_one_letter_code
_entity_poly.pdbx_strand_id
1 'polypeptide(L)'
;MAHCDGLNHTWAEIEKGNMMVPWPDPPLPADSPAAVILAHNELLPSLTPAAAVPATNPAKGCKIGGKQTTLTGATIKENKNKKDPSGAKPATKQHVDVSDPSLEDASESEDERTGGRKMDPLLIQISKPYRNSEGKKGARCLASAGCKTTWAWPRAKGRIFKHAMTCSHLAAIAGGELVKAVIRELAKKNPELLDSLNDQFGLSSTSKRSHDAVDPESSPPTEAPPLKRAKPSVSGQPSQKSTPIRAESEPSGSHQLQVSKYRTEGRKILEQKVNNALVEFFICCGVSPRIIGRDEFKHLVTTLSQGNYNLISRTTFEDSLVPTYAANVRIAVLGYLRKCRYLTISFDGGKLTRKKFISVHVTSVHRQSFCVDLDDVSRSGHLFTDFMQVIGHLRELLAFMSLSSYSQDWFDIARAEQGISRGLQSVGETRFASIYWSLDSVLNGIPAFVSIVRNPELGIDSQVLTKHFMDDEDVFKFRRDLTRLGAVLMPFAWAIQCLESKETTPADVYLYWLAVVAQLHDLITKDDNAGPKSRYATTVKELIRRIANFRFSQLIEDERSSNAYLTAFVLDPDNRGASILATPNPLAVQPVTISFRGGESAVKELPPLIQRIGLSLQKILQKEYGDEYRIGRTIEEAKTAMEEINPYIAHRTPTEALPALRTQLKNFLDSAAPFDRKKKPTESSREWWWALLNREDSDILAALAVKLFSANPISMPEERGM
;
A
#
# COMPACT_ATOMS: atom_id res chain seq x y z
N MET A 1 38.40 3.45 22.73
CA MET A 1 39.06 4.77 22.70
C MET A 1 40.20 4.90 21.67
N ALA A 2 40.76 3.82 21.09
CA ALA A 2 41.79 3.91 20.03
C ALA A 2 41.23 3.87 18.57
N HIS A 3 40.01 4.35 18.33
CA HIS A 3 39.29 4.14 17.06
C HIS A 3 38.95 5.41 16.26
N CYS A 4 39.20 6.63 16.78
CA CYS A 4 38.51 7.84 16.29
C CYS A 4 39.37 8.88 15.54
N ASP A 5 40.71 8.78 15.50
CA ASP A 5 41.57 9.80 14.87
C ASP A 5 41.66 9.70 13.33
N GLY A 6 41.32 8.53 12.74
CA GLY A 6 41.40 8.30 11.29
C GLY A 6 40.28 8.94 10.46
N LEU A 7 39.20 9.41 11.10
CA LEU A 7 37.99 9.90 10.41
C LEU A 7 38.20 11.23 9.67
N ASN A 8 39.08 12.12 10.13
CA ASN A 8 39.18 13.48 9.58
C ASN A 8 39.93 13.54 8.23
N HIS A 9 40.81 12.58 7.93
CA HIS A 9 41.66 12.60 6.73
C HIS A 9 40.95 12.04 5.47
N THR A 10 40.06 11.05 5.63
CA THR A 10 39.34 10.39 4.53
C THR A 10 38.25 11.28 3.90
N TRP A 11 37.65 12.19 4.68
CA TRP A 11 36.68 13.16 4.17
C TRP A 11 37.32 14.22 3.26
N ALA A 12 38.57 14.60 3.51
CA ALA A 12 39.31 15.54 2.66
C ALA A 12 39.66 14.94 1.29
N GLU A 13 39.76 13.61 1.17
CA GLU A 13 39.99 12.93 -0.12
C GLU A 13 38.68 12.74 -0.91
N ILE A 14 37.56 12.53 -0.23
CA ILE A 14 36.22 12.61 -0.85
C ILE A 14 35.95 14.04 -1.37
N GLU A 15 36.40 15.08 -0.67
CA GLU A 15 36.33 16.48 -1.15
C GLU A 15 37.24 16.76 -2.36
N LYS A 16 38.36 16.05 -2.51
CA LYS A 16 39.24 16.16 -3.69
C LYS A 16 38.74 15.36 -4.89
N GLY A 17 38.01 14.25 -4.67
CA GLY A 17 37.34 13.47 -5.72
C GLY A 17 35.95 13.99 -6.12
N ASN A 18 35.29 14.75 -5.23
CA ASN A 18 34.04 15.48 -5.45
C ASN A 18 34.25 16.99 -5.19
N MET A 19 35.28 17.59 -5.82
CA MET A 19 35.33 19.06 -5.93
C MET A 19 34.03 19.50 -6.61
N MET A 20 33.17 20.16 -5.83
CA MET A 20 31.96 20.87 -6.25
C MET A 20 31.52 20.51 -7.68
N VAL A 21 30.76 19.43 -7.85
CA VAL A 21 29.79 19.47 -8.95
C VAL A 21 28.88 20.62 -8.54
N PRO A 22 28.82 21.74 -9.29
CA PRO A 22 27.82 22.76 -9.03
C PRO A 22 26.47 22.06 -8.95
N TRP A 23 25.58 22.55 -8.09
CA TRP A 23 24.17 22.14 -8.18
C TRP A 23 23.79 22.11 -9.67
N PRO A 24 23.35 20.96 -10.21
CA PRO A 24 23.19 20.83 -11.65
C PRO A 24 22.25 21.92 -12.12
N ASP A 25 22.72 22.75 -13.05
CA ASP A 25 21.88 23.78 -13.65
C ASP A 25 20.61 23.11 -14.20
N PRO A 26 19.41 23.69 -13.97
CA PRO A 26 18.20 23.16 -14.57
C PRO A 26 18.36 23.20 -16.10
N PRO A 27 17.88 22.18 -16.83
CA PRO A 27 17.99 22.16 -18.29
C PRO A 27 17.27 23.40 -18.87
N LEU A 28 18.03 24.26 -19.54
CA LEU A 28 17.48 25.35 -20.34
C LEU A 28 16.55 24.74 -21.42
N PRO A 29 15.40 25.39 -21.71
CA PRO A 29 14.53 24.95 -22.79
C PRO A 29 15.23 25.15 -24.13
N ALA A 30 15.54 24.04 -24.82
CA ALA A 30 16.14 24.06 -26.14
C ALA A 30 15.05 24.26 -27.21
N ASP A 31 15.07 25.43 -27.84
CA ASP A 31 14.37 25.68 -29.11
C ASP A 31 15.29 25.32 -30.30
N SER A 32 14.76 24.44 -31.16
CA SER A 32 15.06 24.26 -32.60
C SER A 32 16.20 23.29 -33.05
N PRO A 33 16.06 22.58 -34.21
CA PRO A 33 16.70 21.28 -34.47
C PRO A 33 17.74 21.27 -35.62
N ALA A 34 18.76 20.41 -35.54
CA ALA A 34 19.35 19.68 -36.68
C ALA A 34 20.52 18.73 -36.30
N ALA A 35 20.48 17.51 -36.88
CA ALA A 35 21.56 16.54 -37.22
C ALA A 35 22.47 15.95 -36.10
N VAL A 36 22.84 14.67 -35.92
CA VAL A 36 22.87 13.34 -36.60
C VAL A 36 24.32 12.76 -36.55
N ILE A 37 24.48 11.68 -35.74
CA ILE A 37 25.31 10.43 -35.85
C ILE A 37 26.88 10.44 -35.81
N LEU A 38 27.40 9.47 -35.01
CA LEU A 38 28.66 8.67 -35.02
C LEU A 38 29.56 8.93 -33.77
N ALA A 39 30.13 7.98 -33.03
CA ALA A 39 30.37 6.53 -33.19
C ALA A 39 30.80 5.82 -31.87
N HIS A 40 30.93 4.48 -31.99
CA HIS A 40 31.83 3.53 -31.31
C HIS A 40 31.40 2.69 -30.08
N ASN A 41 31.09 1.42 -30.40
CA ASN A 41 31.32 0.21 -29.60
C ASN A 41 32.80 -0.22 -29.70
N GLU A 42 33.35 -0.81 -28.64
CA GLU A 42 33.96 -2.17 -28.56
C GLU A 42 34.76 -2.36 -27.25
N LEU A 43 34.61 -3.55 -26.61
CA LEU A 43 35.68 -4.50 -26.23
C LEU A 43 35.30 -5.37 -25.00
N LEU A 44 35.06 -6.66 -25.25
CA LEU A 44 35.26 -7.77 -24.31
C LEU A 44 35.82 -8.97 -25.11
N PRO A 45 36.87 -9.67 -24.66
CA PRO A 45 37.41 -10.82 -25.37
C PRO A 45 36.79 -12.14 -24.91
N SER A 46 36.52 -12.99 -25.91
CA SER A 46 36.12 -14.40 -25.79
C SER A 46 37.33 -15.32 -25.62
N LEU A 47 37.20 -16.36 -24.79
CA LEU A 47 37.99 -17.58 -24.91
C LEU A 47 37.09 -18.81 -24.76
N THR A 48 36.98 -19.58 -25.84
CA THR A 48 36.52 -20.98 -25.87
C THR A 48 37.73 -21.91 -25.87
N PRO A 49 37.55 -23.19 -25.52
CA PRO A 49 38.06 -24.20 -26.44
C PRO A 49 37.05 -25.31 -26.77
N ALA A 50 37.27 -25.83 -27.97
CA ALA A 50 36.49 -26.81 -28.70
C ALA A 50 36.68 -28.27 -28.20
N ALA A 51 35.67 -29.10 -28.47
CA ALA A 51 35.86 -30.47 -28.95
C ALA A 51 34.56 -30.98 -29.59
N ALA A 52 34.66 -31.41 -30.85
CA ALA A 52 33.60 -31.99 -31.66
C ALA A 52 33.96 -33.45 -31.97
N VAL A 53 33.00 -34.39 -31.89
CA VAL A 53 33.00 -35.71 -32.56
C VAL A 53 31.54 -36.16 -32.78
N PRO A 54 31.20 -36.88 -33.88
CA PRO A 54 29.93 -36.72 -34.60
C PRO A 54 28.88 -37.80 -34.34
N ALA A 55 27.64 -37.47 -34.73
CA ALA A 55 26.48 -38.35 -34.74
C ALA A 55 26.46 -39.28 -35.96
N THR A 56 26.18 -40.57 -35.72
CA THR A 56 25.69 -41.52 -36.71
C THR A 56 24.36 -42.10 -36.23
N ASN A 57 23.34 -41.95 -37.07
CA ASN A 57 22.07 -42.70 -37.01
C ASN A 57 22.28 -44.06 -37.70
N PRO A 58 21.52 -45.11 -37.34
CA PRO A 58 20.37 -45.42 -38.18
C PRO A 58 19.12 -45.97 -37.48
N ALA A 59 18.04 -45.88 -38.25
CA ALA A 59 16.67 -46.28 -38.00
C ALA A 59 16.45 -47.76 -37.63
N LYS A 60 15.30 -48.02 -36.98
CA LYS A 60 14.34 -49.10 -37.33
C LYS A 60 13.03 -48.89 -36.56
N GLY A 61 11.92 -49.00 -37.29
CA GLY A 61 10.58 -48.68 -36.80
C GLY A 61 9.82 -49.85 -36.19
N CYS A 62 8.58 -49.56 -35.77
CA CYS A 62 7.51 -50.55 -35.67
C CYS A 62 6.17 -49.84 -35.81
N LYS A 63 5.31 -50.37 -36.71
CA LYS A 63 3.93 -49.95 -36.97
C LYS A 63 2.99 -50.88 -36.20
N ILE A 64 2.03 -50.34 -35.45
CA ILE A 64 0.68 -50.87 -35.16
C ILE A 64 -0.15 -49.61 -34.82
N GLY A 65 -1.29 -49.23 -35.42
CA GLY A 65 -2.41 -49.96 -36.00
C GLY A 65 -3.64 -49.73 -35.11
N GLY A 66 -4.53 -48.78 -35.44
CA GLY A 66 -5.71 -48.54 -34.59
C GLY A 66 -6.67 -47.39 -34.97
N LYS A 67 -7.58 -47.70 -35.91
CA LYS A 67 -8.97 -47.22 -36.09
C LYS A 67 -9.35 -45.73 -35.96
N GLN A 68 -9.77 -45.20 -37.11
CA GLN A 68 -10.64 -44.04 -37.30
C GLN A 68 -12.04 -44.27 -36.67
N THR A 69 -12.58 -43.24 -36.04
CA THR A 69 -14.02 -42.97 -35.97
C THR A 69 -14.24 -41.48 -36.22
N THR A 70 -15.11 -41.20 -37.17
CA THR A 70 -15.49 -39.89 -37.71
C THR A 70 -16.47 -39.17 -36.79
N LEU A 71 -16.15 -37.91 -36.44
CA LEU A 71 -17.06 -36.93 -35.85
C LEU A 71 -17.33 -35.82 -36.87
N THR A 72 -18.58 -35.73 -37.32
CA THR A 72 -19.22 -34.52 -37.85
C THR A 72 -19.24 -33.49 -36.72
N GLY A 73 -18.92 -32.20 -36.86
CA GLY A 73 -19.29 -31.25 -37.89
C GLY A 73 -19.83 -30.02 -37.14
N ALA A 74 -18.98 -29.06 -36.79
CA ALA A 74 -19.40 -27.75 -36.27
C ALA A 74 -18.35 -26.68 -36.62
N THR A 75 -18.72 -25.82 -37.55
CA THR A 75 -17.93 -24.74 -38.13
C THR A 75 -17.81 -23.58 -37.13
N ILE A 76 -16.60 -23.28 -36.66
CA ILE A 76 -16.30 -22.04 -35.92
C ILE A 76 -15.47 -21.13 -36.84
N LYS A 77 -15.99 -19.91 -37.06
CA LYS A 77 -15.38 -18.85 -37.85
C LYS A 77 -14.09 -18.36 -37.17
N GLU A 78 -12.97 -18.44 -37.89
CA GLU A 78 -11.71 -17.79 -37.54
C GLU A 78 -11.86 -16.27 -37.62
N ASN A 79 -11.59 -15.58 -36.51
CA ASN A 79 -11.47 -14.12 -36.47
C ASN A 79 -9.98 -13.76 -36.35
N LYS A 80 -9.38 -13.30 -37.45
CA LYS A 80 -7.99 -12.84 -37.51
C LYS A 80 -7.87 -11.46 -36.86
N ASN A 81 -7.39 -11.40 -35.62
CA ASN A 81 -6.97 -10.13 -35.02
C ASN A 81 -5.49 -9.85 -35.35
N LYS A 82 -5.27 -8.81 -36.16
CA LYS A 82 -3.96 -8.19 -36.40
C LYS A 82 -3.44 -7.59 -35.10
N LYS A 83 -2.17 -7.86 -34.81
CA LYS A 83 -1.40 -7.33 -33.69
C LYS A 83 -0.66 -6.08 -34.19
N ASP A 84 -1.01 -4.90 -33.66
CA ASP A 84 -0.24 -3.69 -33.91
C ASP A 84 0.97 -3.60 -32.95
N PRO A 85 2.11 -3.04 -33.39
CA PRO A 85 3.31 -2.92 -32.58
C PRO A 85 3.19 -1.77 -31.58
N SER A 86 3.65 -2.03 -30.36
CA SER A 86 3.63 -1.13 -29.21
C SER A 86 4.58 0.06 -29.41
N GLY A 87 4.04 1.28 -29.44
CA GLY A 87 4.80 2.52 -29.35
C GLY A 87 5.32 2.79 -27.93
N ALA A 88 6.53 3.33 -27.85
CA ALA A 88 7.19 3.78 -26.63
C ALA A 88 6.50 5.00 -26.00
N LYS A 89 6.62 5.15 -24.68
CA LYS A 89 6.05 6.27 -23.90
C LYS A 89 6.76 7.60 -24.21
N PRO A 90 6.03 8.72 -24.42
CA PRO A 90 6.62 10.05 -24.37
C PRO A 90 6.62 10.63 -22.94
N ALA A 91 7.54 11.56 -22.71
CA ALA A 91 7.73 12.28 -21.45
C ALA A 91 6.55 13.22 -21.11
N THR A 92 6.35 13.41 -19.81
CA THR A 92 5.33 14.23 -19.14
C THR A 92 5.48 15.72 -19.46
N LYS A 93 4.84 16.18 -20.55
CA LYS A 93 4.28 17.55 -20.76
C LYS A 93 3.73 17.74 -22.20
N GLN A 94 3.26 16.69 -22.87
CA GLN A 94 2.52 16.88 -24.12
C GLN A 94 1.08 17.30 -23.83
N HIS A 95 0.62 18.37 -24.47
CA HIS A 95 -0.79 18.71 -24.55
C HIS A 95 -1.56 17.47 -25.01
N VAL A 96 -2.43 16.95 -24.15
CA VAL A 96 -3.29 15.81 -24.49
C VAL A 96 -4.24 16.29 -25.58
N ASP A 97 -4.16 15.68 -26.77
CA ASP A 97 -5.12 15.95 -27.83
C ASP A 97 -6.53 15.58 -27.34
N VAL A 98 -7.43 16.55 -27.43
CA VAL A 98 -8.82 16.48 -26.98
C VAL A 98 -9.73 15.94 -28.10
N SER A 99 -9.19 15.84 -29.33
CA SER A 99 -9.86 15.23 -30.46
C SER A 99 -10.00 13.72 -30.21
N ASP A 100 -11.24 13.22 -30.32
CA ASP A 100 -11.50 11.79 -30.30
C ASP A 100 -11.78 11.38 -31.76
N PRO A 101 -10.84 10.72 -32.44
CA PRO A 101 -10.99 10.41 -33.87
C PRO A 101 -12.17 9.46 -34.14
N SER A 102 -12.74 8.85 -33.10
CA SER A 102 -13.91 7.98 -33.23
C SER A 102 -15.26 8.70 -33.15
N LEU A 103 -15.28 9.99 -32.76
CA LEU A 103 -16.50 10.77 -32.55
C LEU A 103 -16.41 12.17 -33.20
N GLU A 104 -17.39 12.50 -34.03
CA GLU A 104 -17.49 13.85 -34.62
C GLU A 104 -18.07 14.85 -33.60
N ASP A 105 -17.31 15.90 -33.31
CA ASP A 105 -17.75 17.01 -32.45
C ASP A 105 -18.92 17.75 -33.12
N ALA A 106 -20.03 17.87 -32.37
CA ALA A 106 -21.14 18.71 -32.78
C ALA A 106 -20.90 20.16 -32.33
N SER A 107 -21.59 21.12 -32.93
CA SER A 107 -21.57 22.50 -32.44
C SER A 107 -22.25 22.61 -31.07
N GLU A 108 -21.66 23.43 -30.21
CA GLU A 108 -22.28 23.86 -28.95
C GLU A 108 -23.40 24.84 -29.30
N SER A 109 -24.65 24.51 -28.97
CA SER A 109 -25.77 25.44 -29.09
C SER A 109 -25.83 26.30 -27.83
N GLU A 110 -26.09 27.59 -27.96
CA GLU A 110 -26.38 28.44 -26.80
C GLU A 110 -27.58 27.85 -26.01
N ASP A 111 -27.58 28.02 -24.70
CA ASP A 111 -28.66 27.52 -23.85
C ASP A 111 -29.89 28.43 -23.98
N GLU A 112 -30.64 28.27 -25.08
CA GLU A 112 -31.83 29.04 -25.42
C GLU A 112 -33.07 28.66 -24.59
N ARG A 113 -32.92 27.82 -23.56
CA ARG A 113 -34.06 27.44 -22.71
C ARG A 113 -34.57 28.66 -21.94
N THR A 114 -35.76 29.11 -22.30
CA THR A 114 -36.47 30.22 -21.68
C THR A 114 -37.08 29.87 -20.31
N GLY A 115 -37.19 28.58 -19.98
CA GLY A 115 -37.64 28.06 -18.68
C GLY A 115 -36.76 26.92 -18.15
N GLY A 116 -36.62 26.85 -16.83
CA GLY A 116 -35.82 25.83 -16.12
C GLY A 116 -34.44 26.32 -15.67
N ARG A 117 -33.66 25.44 -15.03
CA ARG A 117 -32.32 25.77 -14.51
C ARG A 117 -31.33 25.86 -15.69
N LYS A 118 -30.71 27.03 -15.85
CA LYS A 118 -29.62 27.25 -16.83
C LYS A 118 -28.53 26.19 -16.69
N MET A 119 -27.93 25.83 -17.82
CA MET A 119 -26.82 24.87 -17.88
C MET A 119 -25.63 25.42 -17.09
N ASP A 120 -25.06 24.57 -16.27
CA ASP A 120 -23.88 24.92 -15.48
C ASP A 120 -22.68 25.16 -16.42
N PRO A 121 -21.98 26.31 -16.35
CA PRO A 121 -20.85 26.60 -17.23
C PRO A 121 -19.77 25.52 -17.18
N LEU A 122 -19.58 24.88 -16.02
CA LEU A 122 -18.58 23.83 -15.85
C LEU A 122 -18.91 22.57 -16.66
N LEU A 123 -20.19 22.31 -16.94
CA LEU A 123 -20.59 21.19 -17.82
C LEU A 123 -20.09 21.37 -19.25
N ILE A 124 -20.05 22.61 -19.74
CA ILE A 124 -19.55 22.94 -21.07
C ILE A 124 -18.03 22.74 -21.10
N GLN A 125 -17.34 23.10 -20.02
CA GLN A 125 -15.88 22.95 -19.93
C GLN A 125 -15.42 21.49 -19.86
N ILE A 126 -16.19 20.61 -19.22
CA ILE A 126 -15.78 19.20 -18.99
C ILE A 126 -16.41 18.20 -19.98
N SER A 127 -17.31 18.63 -20.85
CA SER A 127 -17.96 17.75 -21.83
C SER A 127 -18.27 18.44 -23.14
N LYS A 128 -18.11 17.71 -24.25
CA LYS A 128 -18.40 18.18 -25.61
C LYS A 128 -19.63 17.47 -26.18
N PRO A 129 -20.47 18.14 -26.98
CA PRO A 129 -21.53 17.49 -27.71
C PRO A 129 -20.93 16.71 -28.89
N TYR A 130 -21.51 15.57 -29.23
CA TYR A 130 -21.08 14.75 -30.37
C TYR A 130 -22.29 14.16 -31.08
N ARG A 131 -22.10 13.70 -32.33
CA ARG A 131 -23.06 12.85 -33.04
C ARG A 131 -22.50 11.44 -33.17
N ASN A 132 -23.30 10.45 -32.83
CA ASN A 132 -22.93 9.05 -33.09
C ASN A 132 -23.17 8.69 -34.58
N SER A 133 -22.77 7.48 -34.97
CA SER A 133 -22.99 6.95 -36.33
C SER A 133 -24.46 6.89 -36.76
N GLU A 134 -25.40 6.94 -35.81
CA GLU A 134 -26.85 6.99 -36.07
C GLU A 134 -27.39 8.43 -36.16
N GLY A 135 -26.53 9.44 -36.11
CA GLY A 135 -26.88 10.87 -36.12
C GLY A 135 -27.48 11.41 -34.81
N LYS A 136 -27.62 10.57 -33.77
CA LYS A 136 -28.16 10.96 -32.46
C LYS A 136 -27.15 11.85 -31.72
N LYS A 137 -27.65 12.96 -31.16
CA LYS A 137 -26.85 13.89 -30.35
C LYS A 137 -26.61 13.31 -28.95
N GLY A 138 -25.35 13.30 -28.53
CA GLY A 138 -24.93 12.93 -27.18
C GLY A 138 -23.95 13.94 -26.60
N ALA A 139 -23.51 13.70 -25.38
CA ALA A 139 -22.38 14.40 -24.76
C ALA A 139 -21.25 13.40 -24.49
N ARG A 140 -20.00 13.76 -24.77
CA ARG A 140 -18.80 12.98 -24.47
C ARG A 140 -17.94 13.72 -23.45
N CYS A 141 -17.18 12.98 -22.65
CA CYS A 141 -16.17 13.57 -21.77
C CYS A 141 -15.19 14.40 -22.62
N LEU A 142 -14.72 15.55 -22.10
CA LEU A 142 -13.68 16.34 -22.80
C LEU A 142 -12.47 15.46 -23.13
N ALA A 143 -12.08 14.57 -22.21
CA ALA A 143 -10.96 13.66 -22.39
C ALA A 143 -11.35 12.32 -23.06
N SER A 144 -12.38 12.26 -23.91
CA SER A 144 -12.89 10.98 -24.41
C SER A 144 -11.92 10.19 -25.29
N ALA A 145 -10.91 10.83 -25.88
CA ALA A 145 -9.84 10.14 -26.62
C ALA A 145 -9.19 9.02 -25.78
N GLY A 146 -9.00 9.26 -24.47
CA GLY A 146 -8.59 8.23 -23.50
C GLY A 146 -9.75 7.60 -22.74
N CYS A 147 -10.71 8.42 -22.31
CA CYS A 147 -11.75 8.03 -21.36
C CYS A 147 -12.94 7.27 -21.97
N LYS A 148 -13.28 7.56 -23.24
CA LYS A 148 -14.40 6.99 -24.01
C LYS A 148 -15.79 7.11 -23.38
N THR A 149 -15.94 7.86 -22.29
CA THR A 149 -17.23 8.00 -21.59
C THR A 149 -18.14 8.97 -22.34
N THR A 150 -19.38 8.53 -22.56
CA THR A 150 -20.44 9.29 -23.22
C THR A 150 -21.75 9.24 -22.43
N TRP A 151 -22.63 10.20 -22.69
CA TRP A 151 -23.95 10.33 -22.09
C TRP A 151 -24.99 10.70 -23.14
N ALA A 152 -26.24 10.32 -22.89
CA ALA A 152 -27.37 10.81 -23.66
C ALA A 152 -27.54 12.33 -23.46
N TRP A 153 -28.01 13.01 -24.50
CA TRP A 153 -28.42 14.41 -24.43
C TRP A 153 -29.85 14.52 -23.86
N PRO A 154 -30.19 15.54 -23.04
CA PRO A 154 -29.35 16.66 -22.58
C PRO A 154 -28.37 16.29 -21.46
N ARG A 155 -27.35 17.13 -21.25
CA ARG A 155 -26.29 16.94 -20.24
C ARG A 155 -26.88 16.79 -18.83
N ALA A 156 -26.85 15.57 -18.29
CA ALA A 156 -27.25 15.31 -16.92
C ALA A 156 -26.14 15.72 -15.93
N LYS A 157 -26.30 16.88 -15.27
CA LYS A 157 -25.30 17.47 -14.34
C LYS A 157 -24.73 16.45 -13.36
N GLY A 158 -25.59 15.68 -12.68
CA GLY A 158 -25.18 14.70 -11.67
C GLY A 158 -24.25 13.62 -12.21
N ARG A 159 -24.61 13.02 -13.36
CA ARG A 159 -23.83 11.93 -13.97
C ARG A 159 -22.49 12.41 -14.51
N ILE A 160 -22.48 13.58 -15.16
CA ILE A 160 -21.25 14.17 -15.72
C ILE A 160 -20.31 14.59 -14.59
N PHE A 161 -20.81 15.23 -13.53
CA PHE A 161 -19.97 15.62 -12.39
C PHE A 161 -19.44 14.41 -11.62
N LYS A 162 -20.27 13.38 -11.40
CA LYS A 162 -19.87 12.09 -10.79
C LYS A 162 -18.73 11.43 -11.56
N HIS A 163 -18.77 11.46 -12.88
CA HIS A 163 -17.68 10.96 -13.71
C HIS A 163 -16.44 11.87 -13.67
N ALA A 164 -16.63 13.18 -13.87
CA ALA A 164 -15.54 14.13 -14.00
C ALA A 164 -14.67 14.21 -12.74
N MET A 165 -15.26 14.05 -11.55
CA MET A 165 -14.50 14.05 -10.29
C MET A 165 -13.56 12.84 -10.11
N THR A 166 -13.75 11.76 -10.88
CA THR A 166 -12.92 10.54 -10.84
C THR A 166 -12.22 10.25 -12.17
N CYS A 167 -12.33 11.12 -13.18
CA CYS A 167 -11.76 10.86 -14.50
C CYS A 167 -10.27 11.21 -14.53
N SER A 168 -9.40 10.19 -14.51
CA SER A 168 -7.94 10.34 -14.57
C SER A 168 -7.47 11.04 -15.86
N HIS A 169 -8.11 10.77 -17.00
CA HIS A 169 -7.82 11.46 -18.26
C HIS A 169 -8.18 12.95 -18.21
N LEU A 170 -9.25 13.32 -17.53
CA LEU A 170 -9.61 14.73 -17.34
C LEU A 170 -8.66 15.40 -16.34
N ALA A 171 -8.17 14.67 -15.33
CA ALA A 171 -7.17 15.16 -14.39
C ALA A 171 -5.81 15.45 -15.07
N ALA A 172 -5.48 14.74 -16.15
CA ALA A 172 -4.29 15.00 -16.94
C ALA A 172 -4.40 16.27 -17.80
N ILE A 173 -5.61 16.75 -18.09
CA ILE A 173 -5.84 18.00 -18.84
C ILE A 173 -5.75 19.19 -17.88
N ALA A 174 -5.01 20.23 -18.29
CA ALA A 174 -4.89 21.49 -17.56
C ALA A 174 -4.50 21.34 -16.07
N GLY A 175 -3.61 20.40 -15.74
CA GLY A 175 -3.14 20.17 -14.37
C GLY A 175 -4.24 19.78 -13.37
N GLY A 176 -5.37 19.25 -13.87
CA GLY A 176 -6.50 18.80 -13.07
C GLY A 176 -7.36 19.91 -12.48
N GLU A 177 -7.21 21.16 -12.93
CA GLU A 177 -8.03 22.28 -12.43
C GLU A 177 -9.53 22.09 -12.68
N LEU A 178 -9.90 21.50 -13.81
CA LEU A 178 -11.30 21.17 -14.12
C LEU A 178 -11.89 20.17 -13.11
N VAL A 179 -11.14 19.13 -12.76
CA VAL A 179 -11.54 18.13 -11.76
C VAL A 179 -11.70 18.78 -10.38
N LYS A 180 -10.76 19.65 -9.99
CA LYS A 180 -10.83 20.43 -8.73
C LYS A 180 -12.06 21.33 -8.70
N ALA A 181 -12.38 22.00 -9.80
CA ALA A 181 -13.57 22.85 -9.91
C ALA A 181 -14.85 22.02 -9.73
N VAL A 182 -14.94 20.84 -10.35
CA VAL A 182 -16.09 19.93 -10.19
C VAL A 182 -16.25 19.48 -8.74
N ILE A 183 -15.16 19.11 -8.08
CA ILE A 183 -15.17 18.72 -6.66
C ILE A 183 -15.69 19.88 -5.78
N ARG A 184 -15.21 21.10 -6.00
CA ARG A 184 -15.68 22.30 -5.27
C ARG A 184 -17.18 22.55 -5.51
N GLU A 185 -17.64 22.44 -6.75
CA GLU A 185 -19.07 22.61 -7.08
C GLU A 185 -19.97 21.52 -6.47
N LEU A 186 -19.50 20.27 -6.39
CA LEU A 186 -20.23 19.19 -5.72
C LEU A 186 -20.32 19.41 -4.21
N ALA A 187 -19.25 19.90 -3.59
CA ALA A 187 -19.16 20.18 -2.16
C ALA A 187 -20.12 21.30 -1.71
N LYS A 188 -20.30 22.35 -2.54
CA LYS A 188 -21.24 23.46 -2.28
C LYS A 188 -22.68 23.03 -2.02
N LYS A 189 -23.09 21.81 -2.43
CA LYS A 189 -24.44 21.29 -2.17
C LYS A 189 -24.71 20.98 -0.70
N ASN A 190 -23.68 20.76 0.11
CA ASN A 190 -23.82 20.45 1.53
C ASN A 190 -22.69 21.11 2.35
N PRO A 191 -22.77 22.44 2.56
CA PRO A 191 -21.74 23.19 3.27
C PRO A 191 -21.64 22.80 4.75
N GLU A 192 -22.77 22.51 5.41
CA GLU A 192 -22.82 22.11 6.83
C GLU A 192 -22.00 20.84 7.10
N LEU A 193 -22.06 19.87 6.19
CA LEU A 193 -21.23 18.67 6.27
C LEU A 193 -19.74 19.01 6.14
N LEU A 194 -19.37 19.90 5.22
CA LEU A 194 -17.98 20.31 5.07
C LEU A 194 -17.47 21.03 6.31
N ASP A 195 -18.29 21.88 6.91
CA ASP A 195 -17.97 22.59 8.15
C ASP A 195 -17.80 21.61 9.31
N SER A 196 -18.72 20.64 9.47
CA SER A 196 -18.60 19.58 10.47
C SER A 196 -17.34 18.72 10.29
N LEU A 197 -17.00 18.36 9.04
CA LEU A 197 -15.76 17.66 8.74
C LEU A 197 -14.55 18.54 9.07
N ASN A 198 -14.56 19.81 8.65
CA ASN A 198 -13.48 20.74 8.98
C ASN A 198 -13.29 20.89 10.49
N ASP A 199 -14.36 20.95 11.29
CA ASP A 199 -14.28 20.93 12.75
C ASP A 199 -13.64 19.64 13.27
N GLN A 200 -14.04 18.47 12.74
CA GLN A 200 -13.48 17.17 13.10
C GLN A 200 -11.98 17.07 12.78
N PHE A 201 -11.57 17.64 11.64
CA PHE A 201 -10.18 17.72 11.18
C PHE A 201 -9.40 18.89 11.83
N GLY A 202 -10.03 19.69 12.72
CA GLY A 202 -9.39 20.84 13.36
C GLY A 202 -9.01 21.97 12.40
N LEU A 203 -9.72 22.08 11.27
CA LEU A 203 -9.49 23.08 10.23
C LEU A 203 -10.28 24.37 10.43
N SER A 204 -11.31 24.34 11.27
CA SER A 204 -12.20 25.47 11.52
C SER A 204 -11.53 26.58 12.33
N SER A 205 -11.71 27.81 11.88
CA SER A 205 -11.14 29.03 12.48
C SER A 205 -11.90 29.52 13.71
N THR A 206 -13.05 28.92 14.05
CA THR A 206 -13.99 29.45 15.05
C THR A 206 -13.77 28.94 16.47
N SER A 207 -12.72 28.13 16.73
CA SER A 207 -12.36 27.74 18.08
C SER A 207 -11.80 28.94 18.86
N LYS A 208 -12.68 29.76 19.44
CA LYS A 208 -12.37 30.67 20.54
C LYS A 208 -11.67 29.85 21.63
N ARG A 209 -10.35 29.96 21.73
CA ARG A 209 -9.60 29.42 22.87
C ARG A 209 -10.16 30.07 24.13
N SER A 210 -10.69 29.25 25.04
CA SER A 210 -10.97 29.69 26.40
C SER A 210 -9.69 30.21 27.02
N HIS A 211 -9.80 31.36 27.66
CA HIS A 211 -8.70 32.22 28.10
C HIS A 211 -8.09 31.69 29.41
N ASP A 212 -7.47 30.51 29.39
CA ASP A 212 -6.68 30.00 30.53
C ASP A 212 -5.20 30.02 30.17
N ALA A 213 -4.44 30.78 30.97
CA ALA A 213 -3.03 31.09 30.79
C ALA A 213 -2.14 29.86 30.96
N VAL A 214 -1.37 29.53 29.92
CA VAL A 214 -0.19 28.66 29.99
C VAL A 214 0.91 29.35 29.18
N ASP A 215 2.10 29.44 29.77
CA ASP A 215 3.29 30.15 29.26
C ASP A 215 3.64 29.81 27.79
N PRO A 216 3.98 30.82 26.96
CA PRO A 216 4.19 30.64 25.52
C PRO A 216 5.62 30.26 25.10
N GLU A 217 6.56 30.01 26.02
CA GLU A 217 7.93 29.67 25.64
C GLU A 217 8.17 28.16 25.60
N SER A 218 8.67 27.67 24.45
CA SER A 218 9.30 26.36 24.21
C SER A 218 8.49 25.22 23.54
N SER A 219 7.26 25.42 23.07
CA SER A 219 6.60 24.37 22.26
C SER A 219 7.06 24.43 20.79
N PRO A 220 7.66 23.36 20.23
CA PRO A 220 8.07 23.34 18.82
C PRO A 220 6.87 23.56 17.88
N PRO A 221 7.11 23.99 16.62
CA PRO A 221 6.06 24.26 15.65
C PRO A 221 5.04 23.13 15.61
N THR A 222 3.81 23.44 16.05
CA THR A 222 2.76 22.46 16.33
C THR A 222 2.48 21.62 15.09
N GLU A 223 2.85 20.33 15.10
CA GLU A 223 2.32 19.37 14.14
C GLU A 223 0.79 19.41 14.17
N ALA A 224 0.16 19.15 13.02
CA ALA A 224 -1.30 19.03 12.97
C ALA A 224 -1.76 18.03 14.06
N PRO A 225 -2.69 18.44 14.94
CA PRO A 225 -3.09 17.61 16.06
C PRO A 225 -3.65 16.27 15.56
N PRO A 226 -3.45 15.18 16.32
CA PRO A 226 -4.06 13.89 15.97
C PRO A 226 -5.57 14.07 15.88
N LEU A 227 -6.19 13.42 14.89
CA LEU A 227 -7.65 13.50 14.70
C LEU A 227 -8.39 13.21 16.00
N LYS A 228 -9.34 14.08 16.36
CA LYS A 228 -10.24 13.83 17.47
C LYS A 228 -11.08 12.60 17.12
N ARG A 229 -10.77 11.46 17.75
CA ARG A 229 -11.63 10.28 17.67
C ARG A 229 -12.96 10.67 18.32
N ALA A 230 -14.07 10.59 17.58
CA ALA A 230 -15.39 10.90 18.10
C ALA A 230 -15.63 10.02 19.34
N LYS A 231 -15.74 10.64 20.52
CA LYS A 231 -16.20 9.94 21.72
C LYS A 231 -17.72 9.74 21.56
N PRO A 232 -18.26 8.52 21.67
CA PRO A 232 -19.70 8.36 21.71
C PRO A 232 -20.23 9.12 22.94
N SER A 233 -21.07 10.13 22.72
CA SER A 233 -21.74 10.85 23.80
C SER A 233 -22.83 9.94 24.38
N VAL A 234 -22.48 9.12 25.36
CA VAL A 234 -23.47 8.47 26.22
C VAL A 234 -23.79 9.44 27.35
N SER A 235 -24.58 10.48 27.07
CA SER A 235 -25.23 11.29 28.11
C SER A 235 -26.58 10.69 28.42
N GLY A 236 -26.59 9.78 29.39
CA GLY A 236 -27.79 9.16 29.95
C GLY A 236 -27.54 8.69 31.38
N GLN A 237 -27.27 9.61 32.31
CA GLN A 237 -27.43 9.31 33.74
C GLN A 237 -28.94 9.33 34.07
N PRO A 238 -29.50 8.27 34.68
CA PRO A 238 -30.82 8.34 35.24
C PRO A 238 -30.78 9.08 36.58
N SER A 239 -31.53 10.18 36.63
CA SER A 239 -31.76 11.02 37.80
C SER A 239 -32.26 10.22 39.00
N GLN A 240 -31.71 10.55 40.17
CA GLN A 240 -32.08 10.01 41.47
C GLN A 240 -33.56 10.29 41.78
N LYS A 241 -34.31 9.24 42.16
CA LYS A 241 -35.67 9.37 42.67
C LYS A 241 -35.64 9.86 44.12
N SER A 242 -36.04 11.10 44.35
CA SER A 242 -36.55 11.55 45.64
C SER A 242 -37.98 11.04 45.84
N THR A 243 -38.23 10.47 47.01
CA THR A 243 -39.55 10.12 47.56
C THR A 243 -40.44 11.36 47.73
N PRO A 244 -41.75 11.22 47.47
CA PRO A 244 -42.72 11.95 48.25
C PRO A 244 -43.71 11.01 48.96
N ILE A 245 -44.21 11.59 50.04
CA ILE A 245 -45.00 11.06 51.14
C ILE A 245 -46.42 10.68 50.71
N ARG A 246 -46.93 9.66 51.38
CA ARG A 246 -48.28 9.09 51.31
C ARG A 246 -49.36 10.12 51.72
N ALA A 247 -50.37 10.29 50.88
CA ALA A 247 -51.69 10.76 51.28
C ALA A 247 -52.76 10.03 50.45
N GLU A 248 -53.77 9.51 51.14
CA GLU A 248 -54.81 8.63 50.65
C GLU A 248 -55.94 9.40 49.93
N SER A 249 -56.34 8.94 48.74
CA SER A 249 -57.71 9.03 48.22
C SER A 249 -57.94 8.06 47.05
N GLU A 250 -58.94 7.19 47.18
CA GLU A 250 -59.49 6.32 46.12
C GLU A 250 -60.52 7.09 45.24
N PRO A 251 -61.12 6.49 44.19
CA PRO A 251 -60.52 5.83 43.05
C PRO A 251 -61.04 6.43 41.71
N SER A 252 -60.16 6.70 40.75
CA SER A 252 -60.55 6.83 39.33
C SER A 252 -59.55 6.08 38.46
N GLY A 253 -59.52 4.78 38.67
CA GLY A 253 -58.70 3.83 37.91
C GLY A 253 -59.57 3.09 36.89
N SER A 254 -59.31 3.32 35.61
CA SER A 254 -59.43 2.28 34.58
C SER A 254 -58.72 2.66 33.27
N HIS A 255 -58.72 3.94 32.88
CA HIS A 255 -58.15 4.35 31.59
C HIS A 255 -56.62 4.47 31.55
N GLN A 256 -55.96 4.89 32.63
CA GLN A 256 -54.51 5.14 32.62
C GLN A 256 -53.66 3.85 32.68
N LEU A 257 -54.13 2.84 33.41
CA LEU A 257 -53.51 1.50 33.48
C LEU A 257 -53.63 0.74 32.17
N GLN A 258 -54.76 0.85 31.47
CA GLN A 258 -54.95 0.24 30.16
C GLN A 258 -54.05 0.88 29.09
N VAL A 259 -53.96 2.22 29.00
CA VAL A 259 -53.08 2.89 28.04
C VAL A 259 -51.60 2.53 28.25
N SER A 260 -51.16 2.34 29.50
CA SER A 260 -49.79 1.89 29.77
C SER A 260 -49.52 0.47 29.27
N LYS A 261 -50.42 -0.49 29.53
CA LYS A 261 -50.33 -1.87 29.02
C LYS A 261 -50.42 -1.93 27.49
N TYR A 262 -51.32 -1.17 26.87
CA TYR A 262 -51.43 -1.09 25.40
C TYR A 262 -50.18 -0.47 24.76
N ARG A 263 -49.53 0.50 25.42
CA ARG A 263 -48.25 1.05 24.96
C ARG A 263 -47.10 0.05 25.08
N THR A 264 -47.06 -0.74 26.15
CA THR A 264 -46.03 -1.78 26.32
C THR A 264 -46.22 -2.92 25.31
N GLU A 265 -47.45 -3.37 25.09
CA GLU A 265 -47.76 -4.44 24.13
C GLU A 265 -47.58 -3.96 22.69
N GLY A 266 -48.01 -2.73 22.38
CA GLY A 266 -47.76 -2.10 21.08
C GLY A 266 -46.26 -1.92 20.80
N ARG A 267 -45.45 -1.60 21.82
CA ARG A 267 -43.98 -1.53 21.69
C ARG A 267 -43.38 -2.91 21.39
N LYS A 268 -43.83 -3.98 22.07
CA LYS A 268 -43.37 -5.35 21.78
C LYS A 268 -43.72 -5.81 20.37
N ILE A 269 -44.94 -5.53 19.91
CA ILE A 269 -45.37 -5.88 18.54
C ILE A 269 -44.56 -5.10 17.50
N LEU A 270 -44.31 -3.81 17.75
CA LEU A 270 -43.47 -2.99 16.87
C LEU A 270 -42.02 -3.48 16.86
N GLU A 271 -41.46 -3.78 18.03
CA GLU A 271 -40.11 -4.34 18.17
C GLU A 271 -39.97 -5.65 17.39
N GLN A 272 -40.94 -6.55 17.52
CA GLN A 272 -40.95 -7.81 16.77
C GLN A 272 -41.06 -7.58 15.25
N LYS A 273 -41.91 -6.64 14.80
CA LYS A 273 -42.02 -6.28 13.38
C LYS A 273 -40.72 -5.70 12.82
N VAL A 274 -40.05 -4.82 13.58
CA VAL A 274 -38.76 -4.23 13.19
C VAL A 274 -37.68 -5.30 13.13
N ASN A 275 -37.63 -6.20 14.12
CA ASN A 275 -36.67 -7.31 14.13
C ASN A 275 -36.86 -8.22 12.92
N ASN A 276 -38.11 -8.59 12.58
CA ASN A 276 -38.40 -9.40 11.40
C ASN A 276 -37.99 -8.71 10.10
N ALA A 277 -38.31 -7.42 9.95
CA ALA A 277 -37.93 -6.63 8.77
C ALA A 277 -36.40 -6.46 8.65
N LEU A 278 -35.69 -6.31 9.77
CA LEU A 278 -34.23 -6.28 9.80
C LEU A 278 -33.64 -7.62 9.34
N VAL A 279 -34.16 -8.74 9.84
CA VAL A 279 -33.70 -10.07 9.41
C VAL A 279 -33.92 -10.26 7.91
N GLU A 280 -35.11 -9.90 7.40
CA GLU A 280 -35.43 -9.98 5.98
C GLU A 280 -34.49 -9.10 5.13
N PHE A 281 -34.24 -7.85 5.53
CA PHE A 281 -33.30 -6.97 4.83
C PHE A 281 -31.89 -7.55 4.77
N PHE A 282 -31.37 -8.07 5.89
CA PHE A 282 -30.00 -8.58 5.94
C PHE A 282 -29.84 -9.87 5.13
N ILE A 283 -30.81 -10.78 5.20
CA ILE A 283 -30.81 -12.04 4.45
C ILE A 283 -31.01 -11.77 2.95
N CYS A 284 -32.08 -11.06 2.59
CA CYS A 284 -32.46 -10.88 1.19
C CYS A 284 -31.50 -9.95 0.43
N CYS A 285 -30.88 -8.98 1.10
CA CYS A 285 -29.93 -8.06 0.45
C CYS A 285 -28.45 -8.46 0.67
N GLY A 286 -28.17 -9.57 1.35
CA GLY A 286 -26.80 -10.05 1.60
C GLY A 286 -25.96 -9.07 2.43
N VAL A 287 -26.59 -8.34 3.35
CA VAL A 287 -25.92 -7.34 4.20
C VAL A 287 -25.25 -8.07 5.38
N SER A 288 -23.98 -7.76 5.66
CA SER A 288 -23.25 -8.41 6.76
C SER A 288 -23.89 -8.09 8.12
N PRO A 289 -24.24 -9.09 8.96
CA PRO A 289 -24.82 -8.86 10.29
C PRO A 289 -23.96 -7.99 11.22
N ARG A 290 -22.65 -7.90 10.95
CA ARG A 290 -21.71 -7.04 11.70
C ARG A 290 -22.09 -5.55 11.63
N ILE A 291 -22.84 -5.13 10.61
CA ILE A 291 -23.28 -3.74 10.43
C ILE A 291 -24.23 -3.29 11.56
N ILE A 292 -25.04 -4.19 12.14
CA ILE A 292 -25.97 -3.85 13.23
C ILE A 292 -25.23 -3.29 14.46
N GLY A 293 -24.01 -3.79 14.71
CA GLY A 293 -23.19 -3.35 15.84
C GLY A 293 -22.51 -1.99 15.64
N ARG A 294 -22.45 -1.49 14.41
CA ARG A 294 -21.75 -0.23 14.05
C ARG A 294 -22.55 0.99 14.52
N ASP A 295 -21.84 2.01 15.00
CA ASP A 295 -22.47 3.21 15.56
C ASP A 295 -23.19 4.02 14.48
N GLU A 296 -22.71 3.98 13.24
CA GLU A 296 -23.33 4.61 12.08
C GLU A 296 -24.71 4.03 11.76
N PHE A 297 -24.86 2.70 11.87
CA PHE A 297 -26.15 2.03 11.66
C PHE A 297 -27.14 2.37 12.78
N LYS A 298 -26.68 2.36 14.04
CA LYS A 298 -27.51 2.77 15.18
C LYS A 298 -27.96 4.23 15.05
N HIS A 299 -27.06 5.11 14.60
CA HIS A 299 -27.39 6.51 14.35
C HIS A 299 -28.44 6.63 13.24
N LEU A 300 -28.28 5.94 12.10
CA LEU A 300 -29.29 5.90 11.04
C LEU A 300 -30.66 5.46 11.55
N VAL A 301 -30.74 4.34 12.28
CA VAL A 301 -32.01 3.84 12.84
C VAL A 301 -32.63 4.84 13.81
N THR A 302 -31.80 5.46 14.66
CA THR A 302 -32.26 6.50 15.60
C THR A 302 -32.84 7.69 14.86
N THR A 303 -32.16 8.19 13.82
CA THR A 303 -32.63 9.30 12.98
C THR A 303 -33.93 8.97 12.24
N LEU A 304 -34.04 7.76 11.67
CA LEU A 304 -35.26 7.30 11.01
C LEU A 304 -36.45 7.18 11.99
N SER A 305 -36.18 6.81 13.24
CA SER A 305 -37.22 6.67 14.28
C SER A 305 -37.82 8.00 14.75
N GLN A 306 -37.23 9.14 14.41
CA GLN A 306 -37.67 10.47 14.84
C GLN A 306 -38.79 11.08 13.97
N GLY A 307 -39.19 10.43 12.87
CA GLY A 307 -40.48 10.68 12.17
C GLY A 307 -40.40 11.15 10.71
N ASN A 308 -41.39 10.73 9.90
CA ASN A 308 -41.73 11.13 8.52
C ASN A 308 -40.58 11.28 7.50
N TYR A 309 -39.58 10.41 7.56
CA TYR A 309 -38.56 10.32 6.53
C TYR A 309 -39.01 9.46 5.34
N ASN A 310 -39.10 10.07 4.15
CA ASN A 310 -39.29 9.34 2.91
C ASN A 310 -37.95 8.79 2.41
N LEU A 311 -37.91 7.49 2.09
CA LEU A 311 -36.69 6.86 1.57
C LEU A 311 -36.25 7.54 0.27
N ILE A 312 -34.97 7.89 0.22
CA ILE A 312 -34.33 8.39 -0.98
C ILE A 312 -34.24 7.28 -2.03
N SER A 313 -34.42 7.65 -3.29
CA SER A 313 -34.24 6.69 -4.39
C SER A 313 -32.77 6.26 -4.51
N ARG A 314 -32.54 5.06 -5.04
CA ARG A 314 -31.19 4.55 -5.34
C ARG A 314 -30.40 5.53 -6.21
N THR A 315 -31.02 6.10 -7.22
CA THR A 315 -30.35 7.05 -8.14
C THR A 315 -30.00 8.35 -7.43
N THR A 316 -30.86 8.86 -6.54
CA THR A 316 -30.53 10.02 -5.71
C THR A 316 -29.32 9.75 -4.82
N PHE A 317 -29.26 8.56 -4.19
CA PHE A 317 -28.13 8.16 -3.36
C PHE A 317 -26.83 8.03 -4.18
N GLU A 318 -26.85 7.24 -5.25
CA GLU A 318 -25.66 6.93 -6.05
C GLU A 318 -25.16 8.09 -6.91
N ASP A 319 -26.05 8.92 -7.47
CA ASP A 319 -25.67 9.97 -8.44
C ASP A 319 -25.57 11.36 -7.82
N SER A 320 -26.06 11.56 -6.59
CA SER A 320 -25.98 12.85 -5.89
C SER A 320 -25.34 12.77 -4.52
N LEU A 321 -25.88 11.96 -3.59
CA LEU A 321 -25.42 11.99 -2.20
C LEU A 321 -24.01 11.44 -2.04
N VAL A 322 -23.72 10.27 -2.61
CA VAL A 322 -22.38 9.65 -2.53
C VAL A 322 -21.32 10.57 -3.17
N PRO A 323 -21.47 11.09 -4.41
CA PRO A 323 -20.51 12.02 -4.99
C PRO A 323 -20.32 13.31 -4.19
N THR A 324 -21.40 13.90 -3.66
CA THR A 324 -21.32 15.11 -2.84
C THR A 324 -20.60 14.85 -1.51
N TYR A 325 -20.92 13.75 -0.83
CA TYR A 325 -20.24 13.37 0.41
C TYR A 325 -18.75 13.10 0.17
N ALA A 326 -18.43 12.32 -0.87
CA ALA A 326 -17.05 12.04 -1.26
C ALA A 326 -16.26 13.31 -1.61
N ALA A 327 -16.89 14.28 -2.30
CA ALA A 327 -16.27 15.58 -2.60
C ALA A 327 -15.97 16.37 -1.31
N ASN A 328 -16.91 16.43 -0.36
CA ASN A 328 -16.71 17.11 0.93
C ASN A 328 -15.60 16.47 1.75
N VAL A 329 -15.62 15.13 1.89
CA VAL A 329 -14.55 14.39 2.56
C VAL A 329 -13.20 14.64 1.89
N ARG A 330 -13.14 14.59 0.56
CA ARG A 330 -11.89 14.83 -0.19
C ARG A 330 -11.35 16.23 0.05
N ILE A 331 -12.19 17.26 0.06
CA ILE A 331 -11.76 18.64 0.37
C ILE A 331 -11.22 18.73 1.80
N ALA A 332 -11.95 18.19 2.78
CA ALA A 332 -11.56 18.24 4.18
C ALA A 332 -10.23 17.48 4.42
N VAL A 333 -10.10 16.26 3.89
CA VAL A 333 -8.88 15.45 3.98
C VAL A 333 -7.70 16.17 3.31
N LEU A 334 -7.85 16.72 2.11
CA LEU A 334 -6.78 17.47 1.46
C LEU A 334 -6.44 18.76 2.22
N GLY A 335 -7.43 19.41 2.83
CA GLY A 335 -7.22 20.57 3.71
C GLY A 335 -6.39 20.21 4.95
N TYR A 336 -6.66 19.05 5.57
CA TYR A 336 -5.90 18.51 6.68
C TYR A 336 -4.47 18.12 6.27
N LEU A 337 -4.33 17.34 5.21
CA LEU A 337 -3.03 16.86 4.73
C LEU A 337 -2.11 18.01 4.32
N ARG A 338 -2.62 19.11 3.75
CA ARG A 338 -1.81 20.31 3.44
C ARG A 338 -1.17 20.97 4.67
N LYS A 339 -1.74 20.77 5.86
CA LYS A 339 -1.18 21.27 7.13
C LYS A 339 -0.26 20.26 7.81
N CYS A 340 -0.20 19.03 7.31
CA CYS A 340 0.63 17.97 7.86
C CYS A 340 2.02 17.97 7.21
N ARG A 341 3.01 17.54 7.97
CA ARG A 341 4.37 17.29 7.47
C ARG A 341 4.70 15.80 7.50
N TYR A 342 5.78 15.44 6.84
CA TYR A 342 6.31 14.06 6.78
C TYR A 342 5.27 13.05 6.29
N LEU A 343 4.46 13.44 5.32
CA LEU A 343 3.47 12.57 4.70
C LEU A 343 4.15 11.46 3.89
N THR A 344 3.66 10.23 4.03
CA THR A 344 4.05 9.12 3.16
C THR A 344 2.95 8.88 2.13
N ILE A 345 3.31 8.87 0.86
CA ILE A 345 2.41 8.44 -0.22
C ILE A 345 2.76 7.00 -0.56
N SER A 346 1.74 6.14 -0.52
CA SER A 346 1.84 4.73 -0.84
C SER A 346 0.92 4.39 -1.99
N PHE A 347 1.39 3.51 -2.88
CA PHE A 347 0.65 2.98 -4.00
C PHE A 347 0.49 1.49 -3.77
N ASP A 348 -0.74 1.01 -3.67
CA ASP A 348 -1.02 -0.40 -3.46
C ASP A 348 -1.76 -1.00 -4.64
N GLY A 349 -1.24 -2.12 -5.14
CA GLY A 349 -1.74 -2.80 -6.32
C GLY A 349 -2.53 -4.04 -5.94
N GLY A 350 -3.84 -4.02 -6.12
CA GLY A 350 -4.70 -5.18 -5.89
C GLY A 350 -5.24 -5.80 -7.17
N LYS A 351 -5.88 -6.96 -7.02
CA LYS A 351 -6.63 -7.65 -8.08
C LYS A 351 -7.96 -8.12 -7.52
N LEU A 352 -9.05 -7.62 -8.11
CA LEU A 352 -10.40 -8.06 -7.83
C LEU A 352 -10.90 -8.84 -9.06
N THR A 353 -10.89 -10.18 -8.97
CA THR A 353 -11.26 -11.10 -10.07
C THR A 353 -10.54 -10.79 -11.40
N ARG A 354 -11.17 -10.04 -12.32
CA ARG A 354 -10.64 -9.68 -13.64
C ARG A 354 -10.06 -8.26 -13.72
N LYS A 355 -10.28 -7.45 -12.69
CA LYS A 355 -9.85 -6.06 -12.60
C LYS A 355 -8.64 -5.96 -11.69
N LYS A 356 -7.67 -5.15 -12.06
CA LYS A 356 -6.56 -4.82 -11.18
C LYS A 356 -6.81 -3.41 -10.71
N PHE A 357 -6.46 -3.07 -9.49
CA PHE A 357 -6.60 -1.70 -9.03
C PHE A 357 -5.30 -1.20 -8.43
N ILE A 358 -5.11 0.11 -8.44
CA ILE A 358 -4.08 0.81 -7.69
C ILE A 358 -4.80 1.74 -6.73
N SER A 359 -4.67 1.53 -5.42
CA SER A 359 -5.08 2.53 -4.44
C SER A 359 -3.91 3.44 -4.10
N VAL A 360 -4.21 4.71 -3.86
CA VAL A 360 -3.24 5.72 -3.42
C VAL A 360 -3.61 6.13 -2.01
N HIS A 361 -2.72 5.85 -1.07
CA HIS A 361 -2.91 6.18 0.34
C HIS A 361 -1.88 7.21 0.78
N VAL A 362 -2.34 8.21 1.53
CA VAL A 362 -1.47 9.17 2.20
C VAL A 362 -1.50 8.87 3.70
N THR A 363 -0.35 8.60 4.29
CA THR A 363 -0.21 8.33 5.72
C THR A 363 0.43 9.53 6.41
N SER A 364 -0.20 10.03 7.47
CA SER A 364 0.37 11.09 8.31
C SER A 364 1.45 10.57 9.24
N VAL A 365 2.20 11.49 9.86
CA VAL A 365 3.18 11.18 10.90
C VAL A 365 2.54 10.35 12.04
N HIS A 366 1.28 10.58 12.37
CA HIS A 366 0.54 9.83 13.40
C HIS A 366 0.02 8.46 12.93
N ARG A 367 0.57 7.91 11.83
CA ARG A 367 0.19 6.61 11.23
C ARG A 367 -1.30 6.52 10.86
N GLN A 368 -1.93 7.66 10.56
CA GLN A 368 -3.29 7.71 10.05
C GLN A 368 -3.25 7.67 8.52
N SER A 369 -3.82 6.64 7.91
CA SER A 369 -3.86 6.49 6.45
C SER A 369 -5.20 7.00 5.91
N PHE A 370 -5.11 7.69 4.78
CA PHE A 370 -6.24 8.23 4.04
C PHE A 370 -6.18 7.67 2.63
N CYS A 371 -7.19 6.92 2.20
CA CYS A 371 -7.36 6.54 0.81
C CYS A 371 -7.75 7.79 -0.01
N VAL A 372 -6.84 8.26 -0.87
CA VAL A 372 -7.01 9.48 -1.67
C VAL A 372 -7.46 9.17 -3.09
N ASP A 373 -7.07 8.01 -3.62
CA ASP A 373 -7.48 7.57 -4.96
C ASP A 373 -7.55 6.04 -5.10
N LEU A 374 -8.29 5.57 -6.09
CA LEU A 374 -8.43 4.16 -6.46
C LEU A 374 -8.65 4.06 -7.97
N ASP A 375 -7.67 3.55 -8.70
CA ASP A 375 -7.69 3.43 -10.17
C ASP A 375 -7.72 1.95 -10.61
N ASP A 376 -8.33 1.62 -11.75
CA ASP A 376 -8.43 0.25 -12.30
C ASP A 376 -7.37 0.05 -13.41
N VAL A 377 -6.31 -0.73 -13.15
CA VAL A 377 -5.12 -0.88 -14.01
C VAL A 377 -4.87 -2.33 -14.42
N SER A 378 -5.69 -2.87 -15.33
CA SER A 378 -5.57 -4.25 -15.82
C SER A 378 -4.34 -4.50 -16.71
N ARG A 379 -3.30 -5.21 -16.22
CA ARG A 379 -2.28 -5.95 -17.03
C ARG A 379 -1.38 -6.90 -16.23
N SER A 380 -1.21 -8.14 -16.70
CA SER A 380 -0.63 -9.33 -16.02
C SER A 380 0.84 -9.66 -16.35
N GLY A 381 1.51 -10.41 -15.45
CA GLY A 381 2.82 -11.04 -15.64
C GLY A 381 3.07 -12.17 -14.63
N HIS A 382 3.79 -13.22 -15.03
CA HIS A 382 4.09 -14.49 -14.32
C HIS A 382 5.60 -14.75 -14.21
N LEU A 383 6.06 -15.59 -13.25
CA LEU A 383 7.18 -16.54 -13.47
C LEU A 383 7.39 -17.61 -12.35
N PHE A 384 8.29 -18.56 -12.67
CA PHE A 384 9.01 -19.63 -11.93
C PHE A 384 8.47 -21.05 -12.00
N THR A 385 9.34 -22.08 -12.06
CA THR A 385 9.04 -23.48 -12.45
C THR A 385 9.39 -24.56 -11.42
N ASP A 386 10.38 -24.40 -10.53
CA ASP A 386 10.89 -25.57 -9.78
C ASP A 386 10.07 -25.93 -8.54
N PHE A 387 9.49 -24.93 -7.85
CA PHE A 387 8.46 -25.16 -6.83
C PHE A 387 7.05 -25.25 -7.44
N MET A 388 6.88 -25.11 -8.76
CA MET A 388 5.55 -25.10 -9.38
C MET A 388 4.82 -26.41 -9.28
N GLN A 389 5.54 -27.53 -9.22
CA GLN A 389 4.84 -28.80 -9.09
C GLN A 389 4.14 -28.89 -7.74
N VAL A 390 4.84 -28.58 -6.64
CA VAL A 390 4.28 -28.59 -5.29
C VAL A 390 3.25 -27.49 -5.10
N ILE A 391 3.53 -26.27 -5.58
CA ILE A 391 2.57 -25.14 -5.55
C ILE A 391 1.34 -25.45 -6.44
N GLY A 392 1.54 -26.14 -7.55
CA GLY A 392 0.50 -26.58 -8.47
C GLY A 392 -0.43 -27.60 -7.81
N HIS A 393 0.13 -28.64 -7.19
CA HIS A 393 -0.63 -29.61 -6.40
C HIS A 393 -1.39 -28.94 -5.24
N LEU A 394 -0.74 -28.00 -4.52
CA LEU A 394 -1.38 -27.22 -3.45
C LEU A 394 -2.58 -26.41 -3.98
N ARG A 395 -2.41 -25.72 -5.11
CA ARG A 395 -3.47 -24.92 -5.74
C ARG A 395 -4.61 -25.78 -6.27
N GLU A 396 -4.28 -26.91 -6.88
CA GLU A 396 -5.26 -27.87 -7.41
C GLU A 396 -6.11 -28.46 -6.28
N LEU A 397 -5.47 -28.86 -5.17
CA LEU A 397 -6.15 -29.31 -3.95
C LEU A 397 -7.11 -28.25 -3.41
N LEU A 398 -6.62 -27.03 -3.18
CA LEU A 398 -7.43 -25.96 -2.61
C LEU A 398 -8.56 -25.52 -3.56
N ALA A 399 -8.32 -25.55 -4.87
CA ALA A 399 -9.35 -25.29 -5.88
C ALA A 399 -10.46 -26.34 -5.81
N PHE A 400 -10.12 -27.64 -5.75
CA PHE A 400 -11.09 -28.71 -5.58
C PHE A 400 -11.92 -28.51 -4.30
N MET A 401 -11.26 -28.28 -3.16
CA MET A 401 -11.95 -28.08 -1.88
C MET A 401 -12.89 -26.87 -1.90
N SER A 402 -12.50 -25.78 -2.58
CA SER A 402 -13.35 -24.60 -2.73
C SER A 402 -14.58 -24.82 -3.63
N LEU A 403 -14.55 -25.83 -4.51
CA LEU A 403 -15.63 -26.14 -5.45
C LEU A 403 -16.56 -27.24 -4.94
N SER A 404 -16.06 -28.14 -4.09
CA SER A 404 -16.85 -29.24 -3.51
C SER A 404 -17.29 -28.91 -2.09
N SER A 405 -18.47 -28.30 -1.94
CA SER A 405 -19.06 -28.03 -0.62
C SER A 405 -19.17 -29.31 0.21
N TYR A 406 -19.58 -30.42 -0.42
CA TYR A 406 -19.66 -31.73 0.23
C TYR A 406 -18.32 -32.18 0.82
N SER A 407 -17.23 -32.13 0.05
CA SER A 407 -15.90 -32.51 0.56
C SER A 407 -15.40 -31.56 1.63
N GLN A 408 -15.69 -30.26 1.50
CA GLN A 408 -15.31 -29.24 2.47
C GLN A 408 -16.05 -29.43 3.81
N ASP A 409 -17.34 -29.73 3.79
CA ASP A 409 -18.13 -29.98 5.00
C ASP A 409 -17.59 -31.19 5.76
N TRP A 410 -17.33 -32.30 5.06
CA TRP A 410 -16.73 -33.49 5.66
C TRP A 410 -15.31 -33.26 6.17
N PHE A 411 -14.51 -32.46 5.45
CA PHE A 411 -13.22 -32.03 5.93
C PHE A 411 -13.35 -31.24 7.24
N ASP A 412 -14.29 -30.31 7.34
CA ASP A 412 -14.49 -29.50 8.55
C ASP A 412 -14.98 -30.32 9.75
N ILE A 413 -15.81 -31.34 9.51
CA ILE A 413 -16.20 -32.33 10.53
C ILE A 413 -14.97 -33.10 11.01
N ALA A 414 -14.24 -33.75 10.10
CA ALA A 414 -13.05 -34.53 10.43
C ALA A 414 -11.98 -33.67 11.13
N ARG A 415 -11.85 -32.41 10.70
CA ARG A 415 -10.94 -31.43 11.30
C ARG A 415 -11.33 -31.12 12.75
N ALA A 416 -12.62 -30.91 13.02
CA ALA A 416 -13.12 -30.66 14.36
C ALA A 416 -12.92 -31.87 15.29
N GLU A 417 -13.15 -33.08 14.80
CA GLU A 417 -12.91 -34.34 15.54
C GLU A 417 -11.43 -34.52 15.90
N GLN A 418 -10.52 -34.08 15.03
CA GLN A 418 -9.07 -34.15 15.24
C GLN A 418 -8.52 -32.95 16.05
N GLY A 419 -9.37 -32.05 16.54
CA GLY A 419 -8.95 -30.88 17.33
C GLY A 419 -8.18 -29.82 16.54
N ILE A 420 -8.25 -29.83 15.21
CA ILE A 420 -7.54 -28.88 14.36
C ILE A 420 -8.36 -27.59 14.29
N SER A 421 -7.92 -26.51 14.95
CA SER A 421 -8.73 -25.29 15.11
C SER A 421 -8.84 -24.43 13.85
N ARG A 422 -7.84 -24.46 12.95
CA ARG A 422 -7.79 -23.62 11.74
C ARG A 422 -8.23 -24.39 10.49
N GLY A 423 -9.15 -23.78 9.72
CA GLY A 423 -9.56 -24.28 8.40
C GLY A 423 -8.52 -23.99 7.30
N LEU A 424 -8.83 -24.45 6.09
CA LEU A 424 -7.99 -24.23 4.91
C LEU A 424 -7.90 -22.75 4.54
N GLN A 425 -6.72 -22.31 4.09
CA GLN A 425 -6.49 -20.96 3.59
C GLN A 425 -6.25 -20.98 2.09
N SER A 426 -6.93 -20.10 1.36
CA SER A 426 -6.78 -19.98 -0.09
C SER A 426 -5.50 -19.23 -0.47
N VAL A 427 -4.91 -19.63 -1.61
CA VAL A 427 -3.76 -18.92 -2.18
C VAL A 427 -4.28 -17.64 -2.85
N GLY A 428 -4.26 -16.53 -2.12
CA GLY A 428 -4.60 -15.22 -2.66
C GLY A 428 -3.59 -14.78 -3.74
N GLU A 429 -4.09 -14.18 -4.83
CA GLU A 429 -3.24 -13.62 -5.90
C GLU A 429 -2.54 -12.31 -5.50
N THR A 430 -3.06 -11.63 -4.47
CA THR A 430 -2.63 -10.27 -4.07
C THR A 430 -1.69 -10.28 -2.86
N ARG A 431 -1.85 -11.21 -1.92
CA ARG A 431 -1.07 -11.23 -0.68
C ARG A 431 0.22 -12.02 -0.84
N PHE A 432 1.35 -11.37 -0.60
CA PHE A 432 2.70 -11.89 -0.86
C PHE A 432 3.08 -13.15 -0.05
N ALA A 433 2.39 -13.43 1.07
CA ALA A 433 2.64 -14.58 1.93
C ALA A 433 1.61 -15.73 1.80
N SER A 434 0.61 -15.60 0.91
CA SER A 434 -0.54 -16.52 0.85
C SER A 434 -0.15 -17.98 0.62
N ILE A 435 0.89 -18.24 -0.20
CA ILE A 435 1.38 -19.60 -0.48
C ILE A 435 1.83 -20.29 0.81
N TYR A 436 2.53 -19.59 1.70
CA TYR A 436 2.99 -20.17 2.96
C TYR A 436 1.80 -20.49 3.88
N TRP A 437 0.86 -19.56 4.04
CA TRP A 437 -0.29 -19.78 4.93
C TRP A 437 -1.23 -20.87 4.42
N SER A 438 -1.45 -20.95 3.11
CA SER A 438 -2.15 -22.06 2.46
C SER A 438 -1.46 -23.39 2.71
N LEU A 439 -0.15 -23.45 2.50
CA LEU A 439 0.65 -24.64 2.74
C LEU A 439 0.59 -25.08 4.20
N ASP A 440 0.71 -24.16 5.15
CA ASP A 440 0.59 -24.43 6.59
C ASP A 440 -0.80 -24.97 6.95
N SER A 441 -1.86 -24.39 6.40
CA SER A 441 -3.22 -24.88 6.61
C SER A 441 -3.43 -26.31 6.09
N VAL A 442 -2.84 -26.64 4.93
CA VAL A 442 -2.90 -28.00 4.37
C VAL A 442 -2.06 -28.97 5.20
N LEU A 443 -0.85 -28.61 5.60
CA LEU A 443 0.01 -29.44 6.47
C LEU A 443 -0.69 -29.82 7.77
N ASN A 444 -1.37 -28.85 8.41
CA ASN A 444 -2.15 -29.08 9.62
C ASN A 444 -3.42 -29.92 9.35
N GLY A 445 -4.01 -29.79 8.16
CA GLY A 445 -5.21 -30.50 7.74
C GLY A 445 -5.00 -31.93 7.22
N ILE A 446 -3.75 -32.39 7.02
CA ILE A 446 -3.45 -33.73 6.47
C ILE A 446 -4.22 -34.85 7.19
N PRO A 447 -4.29 -34.91 8.53
CA PRO A 447 -5.05 -35.98 9.20
C PRO A 447 -6.53 -36.01 8.81
N ALA A 448 -7.15 -34.83 8.67
CA ALA A 448 -8.55 -34.73 8.25
C ALA A 448 -8.72 -35.16 6.78
N PHE A 449 -7.80 -34.78 5.89
CA PHE A 449 -7.81 -35.25 4.50
C PHE A 449 -7.69 -36.78 4.40
N VAL A 450 -6.76 -37.38 5.14
CA VAL A 450 -6.61 -38.85 5.17
C VAL A 450 -7.89 -39.53 5.67
N SER A 451 -8.52 -38.97 6.72
CA SER A 451 -9.75 -39.51 7.29
C SER A 451 -10.91 -39.53 6.29
N ILE A 452 -11.11 -38.45 5.53
CA ILE A 452 -12.24 -38.36 4.58
C ILE A 452 -11.98 -39.17 3.30
N VAL A 453 -10.73 -39.25 2.83
CA VAL A 453 -10.37 -39.95 1.59
C VAL A 453 -10.40 -41.47 1.78
N ARG A 454 -10.02 -41.94 2.96
CA ARG A 454 -9.98 -43.38 3.27
C ARG A 454 -11.33 -43.92 3.77
N ASN A 455 -12.34 -43.08 3.94
CA ASN A 455 -13.68 -43.52 4.30
C ASN A 455 -14.53 -43.76 3.03
N PRO A 456 -14.72 -45.03 2.61
CA PRO A 456 -15.49 -45.32 1.40
C PRO A 456 -16.98 -44.96 1.52
N GLU A 457 -17.53 -44.88 2.73
CA GLU A 457 -18.95 -44.54 2.96
C GLU A 457 -19.27 -43.10 2.55
N LEU A 458 -18.26 -42.22 2.52
CA LEU A 458 -18.45 -40.83 2.13
C LEU A 458 -18.61 -40.66 0.62
N GLY A 459 -18.23 -41.66 -0.20
CA GLY A 459 -18.38 -41.61 -1.65
C GLY A 459 -17.61 -40.47 -2.34
N ILE A 460 -16.52 -39.98 -1.73
CA ILE A 460 -15.72 -38.88 -2.29
C ILE A 460 -14.77 -39.45 -3.35
N ASP A 461 -15.16 -39.33 -4.62
CA ASP A 461 -14.29 -39.67 -5.77
C ASP A 461 -13.60 -38.42 -6.31
N SER A 462 -12.31 -38.25 -5.96
CA SER A 462 -11.49 -37.14 -6.43
C SER A 462 -10.06 -37.59 -6.70
N GLN A 463 -9.65 -37.51 -7.97
CA GLN A 463 -8.29 -37.89 -8.38
C GLN A 463 -7.22 -37.11 -7.61
N VAL A 464 -7.45 -35.82 -7.31
CA VAL A 464 -6.50 -34.95 -6.61
C VAL A 464 -6.34 -35.40 -5.16
N LEU A 465 -7.44 -35.73 -4.49
CA LEU A 465 -7.41 -36.22 -3.11
C LEU A 465 -6.80 -37.62 -3.03
N THR A 466 -7.25 -38.54 -3.89
CA THR A 466 -6.74 -39.91 -3.94
C THR A 466 -5.24 -39.95 -4.20
N LYS A 467 -4.74 -39.15 -5.16
CA LYS A 467 -3.31 -39.05 -5.49
C LYS A 467 -2.42 -38.62 -4.32
N HIS A 468 -2.95 -37.86 -3.36
CA HIS A 468 -2.15 -37.28 -2.29
C HIS A 468 -2.43 -37.86 -0.90
N PHE A 469 -3.59 -38.48 -0.70
CA PHE A 469 -4.06 -38.89 0.64
C PHE A 469 -4.54 -40.35 0.74
N MET A 470 -4.58 -41.10 -0.37
CA MET A 470 -4.99 -42.50 -0.34
C MET A 470 -3.91 -43.37 0.31
N ASP A 471 -2.67 -43.31 -0.20
CA ASP A 471 -1.55 -44.14 0.26
C ASP A 471 -0.62 -43.39 1.22
N ASP A 472 -0.05 -44.13 2.19
CA ASP A 472 0.86 -43.54 3.18
C ASP A 472 2.15 -42.98 2.56
N GLU A 473 2.66 -43.58 1.47
CA GLU A 473 3.84 -43.10 0.75
C GLU A 473 3.56 -41.75 0.08
N ASP A 474 2.40 -41.60 -0.57
CA ASP A 474 1.99 -40.35 -1.22
C ASP A 474 1.74 -39.24 -0.20
N VAL A 475 1.08 -39.55 0.92
CA VAL A 475 0.90 -38.63 2.06
C VAL A 475 2.26 -38.18 2.58
N PHE A 476 3.18 -39.11 2.78
CA PHE A 476 4.52 -38.81 3.27
C PHE A 476 5.30 -37.92 2.28
N LYS A 477 5.28 -38.25 0.99
CA LYS A 477 5.94 -37.47 -0.07
C LYS A 477 5.38 -36.05 -0.16
N PHE A 478 4.06 -35.91 -0.19
CA PHE A 478 3.42 -34.61 -0.26
C PHE A 478 3.70 -33.76 0.99
N ARG A 479 3.56 -34.35 2.19
CA ARG A 479 3.92 -33.70 3.46
C ARG A 479 5.37 -33.25 3.48
N ARG A 480 6.30 -34.10 3.06
CA ARG A 480 7.73 -33.80 2.99
C ARG A 480 8.00 -32.62 2.06
N ASP A 481 7.40 -32.64 0.87
CA ASP A 481 7.64 -31.61 -0.14
C ASP A 481 7.03 -30.26 0.27
N LEU A 482 5.83 -30.26 0.89
CA LEU A 482 5.25 -29.06 1.52
C LEU A 482 6.13 -28.56 2.67
N THR A 483 6.61 -29.44 3.55
CA THR A 483 7.47 -29.03 4.67
C THR A 483 8.77 -28.37 4.18
N ARG A 484 9.37 -28.92 3.11
CA ARG A 484 10.58 -28.35 2.49
C ARG A 484 10.33 -26.97 1.91
N LEU A 485 9.22 -26.76 1.21
CA LEU A 485 8.82 -25.45 0.67
C LEU A 485 8.50 -24.47 1.80
N GLY A 486 7.74 -24.92 2.79
CA GLY A 486 7.36 -24.15 3.98
C GLY A 486 8.58 -23.62 4.72
N ALA A 487 9.62 -24.43 4.93
CA ALA A 487 10.84 -24.00 5.61
C ALA A 487 11.57 -22.85 4.88
N VAL A 488 11.50 -22.79 3.55
CA VAL A 488 12.10 -21.70 2.76
C VAL A 488 11.23 -20.44 2.79
N LEU A 489 9.90 -20.59 2.70
CA LEU A 489 8.96 -19.45 2.64
C LEU A 489 8.63 -18.83 4.01
N MET A 490 8.71 -19.62 5.09
CA MET A 490 8.36 -19.22 6.44
C MET A 490 9.01 -17.91 6.88
N PRO A 491 10.35 -17.73 6.82
CA PRO A 491 10.97 -16.48 7.27
C PRO A 491 10.39 -15.25 6.56
N PHE A 492 10.12 -15.36 5.24
CA PHE A 492 9.52 -14.27 4.47
C PHE A 492 8.08 -14.00 4.89
N ALA A 493 7.26 -15.03 5.07
CA ALA A 493 5.86 -14.87 5.45
C ALA A 493 5.69 -14.19 6.81
N TRP A 494 6.55 -14.55 7.76
CA TRP A 494 6.58 -13.92 9.08
C TRP A 494 7.12 -12.48 9.03
N ALA A 495 8.18 -12.22 8.27
CA ALA A 495 8.68 -10.87 8.04
C ALA A 495 7.61 -9.96 7.42
N ILE A 496 6.90 -10.44 6.39
CA ILE A 496 5.78 -9.71 5.76
C ILE A 496 4.68 -9.42 6.79
N GLN A 497 4.28 -10.42 7.58
CA GLN A 497 3.28 -10.23 8.62
C GLN A 497 3.69 -9.19 9.67
N CYS A 498 4.98 -9.15 10.06
CA CYS A 498 5.48 -8.15 11.00
C CYS A 498 5.54 -6.76 10.36
N LEU A 499 5.98 -6.67 9.11
CA LEU A 499 6.03 -5.42 8.35
C LEU A 499 4.65 -4.80 8.16
N GLU A 500 3.60 -5.61 8.05
CA GLU A 500 2.20 -5.16 7.97
C GLU A 500 1.68 -4.50 9.28
N SER A 501 2.49 -4.46 10.35
CA SER A 501 2.17 -3.67 11.55
C SER A 501 2.12 -2.17 11.24
N LYS A 502 1.23 -1.44 11.93
CA LYS A 502 1.10 0.03 11.81
C LYS A 502 2.29 0.79 12.37
N GLU A 503 3.02 0.16 13.30
CA GLU A 503 4.17 0.76 13.97
C GLU A 503 5.49 0.47 13.27
N THR A 504 5.46 -0.26 12.15
CA THR A 504 6.67 -0.58 11.37
C THR A 504 7.34 0.70 10.88
N THR A 505 8.66 0.75 11.04
CA THR A 505 9.55 1.80 10.59
C THR A 505 10.48 1.30 9.48
N PRO A 506 11.14 2.19 8.73
CA PRO A 506 12.14 1.76 7.75
C PRO A 506 13.31 0.96 8.35
N ALA A 507 13.63 1.14 9.63
CA ALA A 507 14.65 0.34 10.32
C ALA A 507 14.24 -1.13 10.42
N ASP A 508 12.96 -1.39 10.70
CA ASP A 508 12.41 -2.75 10.84
C ASP A 508 12.51 -3.55 9.53
N VAL A 509 12.45 -2.88 8.36
CA VAL A 509 12.63 -3.53 7.06
C VAL A 509 13.99 -4.22 6.97
N TYR A 510 15.06 -3.51 7.35
CA TYR A 510 16.39 -4.09 7.33
C TYR A 510 16.56 -5.14 8.43
N LEU A 511 16.01 -4.91 9.64
CA LEU A 511 16.03 -5.88 10.73
C LEU A 511 15.35 -7.20 10.35
N TYR A 512 14.15 -7.16 9.80
CA TYR A 512 13.45 -8.37 9.37
C TYR A 512 14.13 -9.03 8.17
N TRP A 513 14.75 -8.24 7.29
CA TRP A 513 15.59 -8.80 6.24
C TRP A 513 16.77 -9.61 6.81
N LEU A 514 17.48 -9.07 7.81
CA LEU A 514 18.55 -9.79 8.50
C LEU A 514 18.04 -11.08 9.14
N ALA A 515 16.86 -11.05 9.77
CA ALA A 515 16.24 -12.23 10.35
C ALA A 515 15.91 -13.30 9.29
N VAL A 516 15.41 -12.90 8.13
CA VAL A 516 15.14 -13.80 6.98
C VAL A 516 16.44 -14.46 6.50
N VAL A 517 17.46 -13.64 6.25
CA VAL A 517 18.75 -14.10 5.73
C VAL A 517 19.44 -15.03 6.73
N ALA A 518 19.38 -14.73 8.03
CA ALA A 518 19.89 -15.61 9.09
C ALA A 518 19.18 -16.97 9.11
N GLN A 519 17.85 -16.99 9.02
CA GLN A 519 17.10 -18.26 8.98
C GLN A 519 17.38 -19.08 7.72
N LEU A 520 17.53 -18.44 6.57
CA LEU A 520 17.92 -19.13 5.32
C LEU A 520 19.34 -19.67 5.40
N HIS A 521 20.27 -18.89 5.96
CA HIS A 521 21.64 -19.34 6.20
C HIS A 521 21.65 -20.59 7.09
N ASP A 522 20.96 -20.55 8.24
CA ASP A 522 20.84 -21.67 9.16
C ASP A 522 20.21 -22.90 8.51
N LEU A 523 19.16 -22.70 7.71
CA LEU A 523 18.50 -23.77 6.96
C LEU A 523 19.49 -24.46 6.02
N ILE A 524 20.26 -23.67 5.27
CA ILE A 524 21.22 -24.18 4.30
C ILE A 524 22.39 -24.86 5.00
N THR A 525 23.00 -24.23 6.01
CA THR A 525 24.13 -24.80 6.76
C THR A 525 23.74 -26.11 7.44
N LYS A 526 22.56 -26.19 8.06
CA LYS A 526 22.07 -27.45 8.65
C LYS A 526 21.87 -28.54 7.60
N ASP A 527 21.43 -28.16 6.40
CA ASP A 527 21.22 -29.11 5.31
C ASP A 527 22.54 -29.57 4.65
N ASP A 528 23.52 -28.68 4.53
CA ASP A 528 24.88 -28.99 4.09
C ASP A 528 25.54 -29.98 5.07
N ASN A 529 25.39 -29.75 6.37
CA ASN A 529 25.90 -30.63 7.43
C ASN A 529 25.21 -32.00 7.48
N ALA A 530 24.05 -32.17 6.83
CA ALA A 530 23.37 -33.46 6.77
C ALA A 530 24.00 -34.44 5.76
N GLY A 531 24.94 -33.97 4.92
CA GLY A 531 25.68 -34.77 3.94
C GLY A 531 24.73 -35.56 3.01
N PRO A 532 24.78 -36.91 3.00
CA PRO A 532 23.91 -37.72 2.14
C PRO A 532 22.42 -37.61 2.49
N LYS A 533 22.07 -37.06 3.66
CA LYS A 533 20.68 -36.79 4.09
C LYS A 533 20.22 -35.36 3.75
N SER A 534 21.00 -34.61 2.96
CA SER A 534 20.64 -33.26 2.50
C SER A 534 19.27 -33.28 1.81
N ARG A 535 18.38 -32.39 2.28
CA ARG A 535 16.98 -32.31 1.82
C ARG A 535 16.87 -31.47 0.55
N TYR A 536 17.84 -30.61 0.28
CA TYR A 536 17.87 -29.70 -0.85
C TYR A 536 19.08 -29.96 -1.74
N ALA A 537 18.84 -30.09 -3.04
CA ALA A 537 19.92 -30.13 -4.02
C ALA A 537 20.76 -28.84 -3.95
N THR A 538 22.07 -28.93 -4.19
CA THR A 538 22.98 -27.78 -4.20
C THR A 538 22.51 -26.68 -5.14
N THR A 539 21.99 -27.04 -6.31
CA THR A 539 21.41 -26.09 -7.27
C THR A 539 20.24 -25.29 -6.70
N VAL A 540 19.39 -25.91 -5.86
CA VAL A 540 18.26 -25.23 -5.19
C VAL A 540 18.77 -24.27 -4.12
N LYS A 541 19.77 -24.69 -3.32
CA LYS A 541 20.40 -23.83 -2.30
C LYS A 541 21.05 -22.59 -2.92
N GLU A 542 21.79 -22.75 -4.01
CA GLU A 542 22.37 -21.64 -4.76
C GLU A 542 21.32 -20.73 -5.39
N LEU A 543 20.22 -21.30 -5.90
CA LEU A 543 19.12 -20.50 -6.42
C LEU A 543 18.47 -19.64 -5.32
N ILE A 544 18.25 -20.20 -4.12
CA ILE A 544 17.72 -19.46 -2.97
C ILE A 544 18.68 -18.33 -2.58
N ARG A 545 19.99 -18.61 -2.46
CA ARG A 545 21.02 -17.60 -2.18
C ARG A 545 21.02 -16.49 -3.23
N ARG A 546 21.00 -16.85 -4.51
CA ARG A 546 20.99 -15.90 -5.63
C ARG A 546 19.75 -15.01 -5.59
N ILE A 547 18.56 -15.56 -5.37
CA ILE A 547 17.32 -14.78 -5.30
C ILE A 547 17.34 -13.85 -4.09
N ALA A 548 17.73 -14.36 -2.92
CA ALA A 548 17.82 -13.57 -1.70
C ALA A 548 18.81 -12.40 -1.89
N ASN A 549 20.04 -12.67 -2.34
CA ASN A 549 21.06 -11.64 -2.58
C ASN A 549 20.63 -10.65 -3.66
N PHE A 550 20.01 -11.12 -4.75
CA PHE A 550 19.49 -10.21 -5.78
C PHE A 550 18.43 -9.25 -5.22
N ARG A 551 17.49 -9.75 -4.40
CA ARG A 551 16.47 -8.91 -3.75
C ARG A 551 17.06 -8.00 -2.68
N PHE A 552 18.09 -8.45 -1.96
CA PHE A 552 18.85 -7.59 -1.05
C PHE A 552 19.46 -6.41 -1.78
N SER A 553 20.18 -6.66 -2.88
CA SER A 553 20.78 -5.59 -3.65
C SER A 553 19.73 -4.63 -4.21
N GLN A 554 18.58 -5.14 -4.69
CA GLN A 554 17.48 -4.29 -5.15
C GLN A 554 16.83 -3.45 -4.04
N LEU A 555 16.67 -3.99 -2.83
CA LEU A 555 15.95 -3.30 -1.77
C LEU A 555 16.87 -2.38 -0.96
N ILE A 556 18.06 -2.86 -0.64
CA ILE A 556 18.98 -2.24 0.31
C ILE A 556 20.12 -1.50 -0.39
N GLU A 557 20.65 -2.03 -1.50
CA GLU A 557 21.83 -1.45 -2.17
C GLU A 557 21.50 -0.57 -3.37
N ASP A 558 20.28 -0.65 -3.89
CA ASP A 558 19.84 0.13 -5.04
C ASP A 558 19.93 1.63 -4.73
N GLU A 559 20.57 2.37 -5.63
CA GLU A 559 20.67 3.82 -5.54
C GLU A 559 19.29 4.49 -5.45
N ARG A 560 18.26 3.87 -6.06
CA ARG A 560 16.87 4.35 -6.02
C ARG A 560 16.28 4.33 -4.61
N SER A 561 16.63 3.35 -3.78
CA SER A 561 16.17 3.30 -2.39
C SER A 561 16.98 4.24 -1.49
N SER A 562 18.02 4.89 -2.04
CA SER A 562 18.92 5.81 -1.32
C SER A 562 19.48 5.18 -0.03
N ASN A 563 19.58 3.85 0.06
CA ASN A 563 19.91 3.10 1.28
C ASN A 563 19.02 3.45 2.50
N ALA A 564 17.79 3.94 2.30
CA ALA A 564 16.96 4.50 3.37
C ALA A 564 16.71 3.52 4.53
N TYR A 565 16.52 2.23 4.25
CA TYR A 565 16.29 1.20 5.27
C TYR A 565 17.53 0.94 6.13
N LEU A 566 18.71 0.86 5.50
CA LEU A 566 19.98 0.69 6.20
C LEU A 566 20.32 1.93 7.02
N THR A 567 20.13 3.12 6.45
CA THR A 567 20.30 4.40 7.15
C THR A 567 19.40 4.47 8.37
N ALA A 568 18.11 4.11 8.23
CA ALA A 568 17.17 4.08 9.35
C ALA A 568 17.60 3.09 10.42
N PHE A 569 18.06 1.89 10.03
CA PHE A 569 18.56 0.89 10.96
C PHE A 569 19.73 1.42 11.79
N VAL A 570 20.73 2.06 11.17
CA VAL A 570 21.87 2.64 11.90
C VAL A 570 21.45 3.82 12.77
N LEU A 571 20.51 4.64 12.31
CA LEU A 571 19.96 5.75 13.09
C LEU A 571 19.01 5.30 14.21
N ASP A 572 18.70 4.01 14.35
CA ASP A 572 18.04 3.54 15.54
C ASP A 572 19.05 3.55 16.71
N PRO A 573 18.78 4.26 17.82
CA PRO A 573 19.69 4.32 18.96
C PRO A 573 20.09 2.95 19.51
N ASP A 574 19.23 1.94 19.35
CA ASP A 574 19.47 0.58 19.83
C ASP A 574 20.44 -0.21 18.92
N ASN A 575 20.67 0.28 17.69
CA ASN A 575 21.45 -0.42 16.65
C ASN A 575 22.77 0.29 16.27
N ARG A 576 23.05 1.48 16.81
CA ARG A 576 24.19 2.36 16.43
C ARG A 576 25.60 1.76 16.59
N GLY A 577 25.71 0.59 17.23
CA GLY A 577 26.95 -0.18 17.37
C GLY A 577 26.78 -1.66 17.04
N ALA A 578 25.75 -2.03 16.28
CA ALA A 578 25.48 -3.43 15.96
C ALA A 578 26.65 -4.03 15.17
N SER A 579 27.15 -5.20 15.61
CA SER A 579 28.27 -5.89 14.97
C SER A 579 27.98 -6.28 13.51
N ILE A 580 26.69 -6.42 13.16
CA ILE A 580 26.23 -6.70 11.80
C ILE A 580 26.60 -5.62 10.79
N LEU A 581 26.95 -4.40 11.25
CA LEU A 581 27.44 -3.34 10.38
C LEU A 581 28.81 -3.65 9.76
N ALA A 582 29.57 -4.59 10.35
CA ALA A 582 30.79 -5.12 9.72
C ALA A 582 30.47 -6.11 8.60
N THR A 583 29.27 -6.70 8.59
CA THR A 583 28.86 -7.74 7.62
C THR A 583 27.38 -7.60 7.29
N PRO A 584 27.01 -6.59 6.47
CA PRO A 584 25.61 -6.18 6.29
C PRO A 584 24.75 -7.22 5.53
N ASN A 585 25.37 -8.19 4.87
CA ASN A 585 24.69 -9.31 4.23
C ASN A 585 25.39 -10.64 4.56
N PRO A 586 24.90 -11.42 5.54
CA PRO A 586 25.51 -12.70 5.88
C PRO A 586 25.36 -13.80 4.81
N LEU A 587 24.47 -13.65 3.82
CA LEU A 587 24.39 -14.56 2.67
C LEU A 587 25.28 -14.13 1.50
N ALA A 588 25.96 -12.98 1.58
CA ALA A 588 26.97 -12.61 0.59
C ALA A 588 28.16 -13.57 0.72
N VAL A 589 28.64 -14.06 -0.43
CA VAL A 589 29.89 -14.80 -0.47
C VAL A 589 30.98 -13.82 -0.03
N GLN A 590 31.60 -14.07 1.11
CA GLN A 590 32.69 -13.23 1.59
C GLN A 590 33.80 -13.25 0.55
N PRO A 591 34.25 -12.10 0.03
CA PRO A 591 35.39 -12.08 -0.87
C PRO A 591 36.60 -12.66 -0.13
N VAL A 592 37.23 -13.67 -0.74
CA VAL A 592 38.45 -14.27 -0.19
C VAL A 592 39.54 -13.20 -0.25
N THR A 593 39.82 -12.56 0.89
CA THR A 593 40.90 -11.58 0.98
C THR A 593 42.23 -12.31 0.94
N ILE A 594 42.89 -12.32 -0.21
CA ILE A 594 44.26 -12.78 -0.34
C ILE A 594 45.16 -11.65 0.18
N SER A 595 45.51 -11.71 1.48
CA SER A 595 46.41 -10.71 2.07
C SER A 595 47.83 -10.89 1.55
N PHE A 596 48.35 -9.90 0.83
CA PHE A 596 49.77 -9.83 0.49
C PHE A 596 50.56 -9.38 1.74
N ARG A 597 51.54 -10.19 2.17
CA ARG A 597 52.47 -9.81 3.24
C ARG A 597 53.50 -8.82 2.68
N GLY A 598 53.32 -7.54 2.97
CA GLY A 598 54.38 -6.54 2.86
C GLY A 598 53.88 -5.17 2.42
N GLY A 599 53.86 -4.21 3.34
CA GLY A 599 53.77 -2.78 3.01
C GLY A 599 52.74 -2.00 3.82
N GLU A 600 53.27 -1.26 4.82
CA GLU A 600 52.82 0.04 5.35
C GLU A 600 51.41 0.23 5.98
N SER A 601 51.39 1.13 6.97
CA SER A 601 50.25 1.49 7.81
C SER A 601 49.06 1.96 6.98
N ALA A 602 48.08 1.07 6.82
CA ALA A 602 46.80 1.40 6.20
C ALA A 602 46.10 2.50 7.00
N VAL A 603 45.83 3.62 6.32
CA VAL A 603 44.80 4.58 6.72
C VAL A 603 43.55 3.74 7.02
N LYS A 604 43.02 3.83 8.26
CA LYS A 604 41.75 3.19 8.60
C LYS A 604 40.65 3.91 7.82
N GLU A 605 40.44 3.51 6.56
CA GLU A 605 39.26 3.90 5.80
C GLU A 605 38.04 3.63 6.67
N LEU A 606 37.10 4.59 6.71
CA LEU A 606 35.81 4.32 7.33
C LEU A 606 35.24 3.03 6.72
N PRO A 607 34.57 2.18 7.52
CA PRO A 607 33.87 1.04 6.95
C PRO A 607 33.00 1.53 5.78
N PRO A 608 33.08 0.91 4.58
CA PRO A 608 32.36 1.35 3.38
C PRO A 608 30.86 1.61 3.62
N LEU A 609 30.29 0.94 4.63
CA LEU A 609 28.92 1.12 5.07
C LEU A 609 28.61 2.51 5.64
N ILE A 610 29.49 3.07 6.48
CA ILE A 610 29.27 4.39 7.09
C ILE A 610 29.32 5.47 6.02
N GLN A 611 30.20 5.32 5.02
CA GLN A 611 30.23 6.21 3.86
C GLN A 611 28.91 6.15 3.08
N ARG A 612 28.35 4.95 2.84
CA ARG A 612 27.05 4.78 2.19
C ARG A 612 25.91 5.45 2.96
N ILE A 613 25.94 5.37 4.29
CA ILE A 613 24.96 6.03 5.17
C ILE A 613 25.12 7.55 5.12
N GLY A 614 26.35 8.06 5.17
CA GLY A 614 26.64 9.49 5.02
C GLY A 614 26.13 10.03 3.68
N LEU A 615 26.37 9.31 2.57
CA LEU A 615 25.86 9.67 1.24
C LEU A 615 24.33 9.63 1.17
N SER A 616 23.71 8.64 1.81
CA SER A 616 22.24 8.56 1.94
C SER A 616 21.69 9.81 2.64
N LEU A 617 22.25 10.18 3.79
CA LEU A 617 21.83 11.36 4.55
C LEU A 617 22.08 12.66 3.78
N GLN A 618 23.20 12.77 3.07
CA GLN A 618 23.48 13.89 2.19
C GLN A 618 22.43 14.00 1.06
N LYS A 619 22.03 12.89 0.44
CA LYS A 619 20.97 12.87 -0.59
C LYS A 619 19.61 13.27 -0.02
N ILE A 620 19.29 12.88 1.22
CA ILE A 620 18.05 13.32 1.90
C ILE A 620 18.13 14.82 2.20
N LEU A 621 19.25 15.29 2.76
CA LEU A 621 19.48 16.71 3.05
C LEU A 621 19.38 17.58 1.80
N GLN A 622 19.99 17.13 0.69
CA GLN A 622 19.90 17.82 -0.60
C GLN A 622 18.45 17.96 -1.06
N LYS A 623 17.63 16.92 -0.89
CA LYS A 623 16.20 16.95 -1.22
C LYS A 623 15.38 17.84 -0.28
N GLU A 624 15.82 18.06 0.97
CA GLU A 624 15.17 19.03 1.87
C GLU A 624 15.34 20.46 1.38
N TYR A 625 16.57 20.82 0.98
CA TYR A 625 16.87 22.16 0.48
C TYR A 625 16.32 22.41 -0.93
N GLY A 626 16.15 21.34 -1.72
CA GLY A 626 15.59 21.43 -3.08
C GLY A 626 16.34 22.44 -3.95
N ASP A 627 15.58 23.28 -4.65
CA ASP A 627 16.10 24.34 -5.51
C ASP A 627 16.07 25.72 -4.84
N GLU A 628 15.83 25.78 -3.51
CA GLU A 628 15.61 27.05 -2.81
C GLU A 628 16.86 27.95 -2.83
N TYR A 629 18.05 27.36 -2.87
CA TYR A 629 19.35 28.07 -2.94
C TYR A 629 19.92 28.19 -4.36
N ARG A 630 19.06 28.16 -5.39
CA ARG A 630 19.48 28.35 -6.79
C ARG A 630 20.05 29.76 -7.05
N ILE A 631 20.86 29.85 -8.10
CA ILE A 631 21.45 31.12 -8.57
C ILE A 631 20.35 32.15 -8.84
N GLY A 632 20.51 33.36 -8.31
CA GLY A 632 19.58 34.48 -8.49
C GLY A 632 18.57 34.70 -7.36
N ARG A 633 18.51 33.80 -6.37
CA ARG A 633 17.75 34.02 -5.13
C ARG A 633 18.67 34.48 -4.00
N THR A 634 18.21 35.42 -3.19
CA THR A 634 18.96 35.85 -1.99
C THR A 634 18.90 34.79 -0.90
N ILE A 635 19.88 34.80 0.02
CA ILE A 635 19.93 33.85 1.13
C ILE A 635 18.71 34.03 2.05
N GLU A 636 18.26 35.25 2.25
CA GLU A 636 17.13 35.63 3.10
C GLU A 636 15.80 35.11 2.51
N GLU A 637 15.60 35.25 1.20
CA GLU A 637 14.45 34.69 0.50
C GLU A 637 14.44 33.15 0.53
N ALA A 638 15.62 32.53 0.44
CA ALA A 638 15.77 31.09 0.57
C ALA A 638 15.46 30.62 1.98
N LYS A 639 15.99 31.30 3.02
CA LYS A 639 15.68 31.00 4.44
C LYS A 639 14.19 31.16 4.75
N THR A 640 13.56 32.20 4.22
CA THR A 640 12.12 32.45 4.41
C THR A 640 11.28 31.31 3.82
N ALA A 641 11.61 30.82 2.62
CA ALA A 641 10.91 29.67 2.06
C ALA A 641 11.26 28.34 2.74
N MET A 642 12.50 28.18 3.21
CA MET A 642 12.88 27.03 4.02
C MET A 642 12.12 26.99 5.35
N GLU A 643 11.75 28.12 5.94
CA GLU A 643 10.90 28.15 7.14
C GLU A 643 9.52 27.51 6.87
N GLU A 644 8.99 27.70 5.67
CA GLU A 644 7.75 27.06 5.22
C GLU A 644 7.94 25.57 4.91
N ILE A 645 9.05 25.21 4.26
CA ILE A 645 9.35 23.83 3.82
C ILE A 645 9.78 22.96 5.02
N ASN A 646 10.86 23.35 5.70
CA ASN A 646 11.47 22.66 6.83
C ASN A 646 12.15 23.66 7.81
N PRO A 647 11.43 24.19 8.81
CA PRO A 647 11.92 25.21 9.74
C PRO A 647 13.00 24.68 10.67
N TYR A 648 13.10 23.36 10.84
CA TYR A 648 14.11 22.75 11.70
C TYR A 648 15.53 22.84 11.13
N ILE A 649 15.66 23.15 9.84
CA ILE A 649 16.96 23.32 9.18
C ILE A 649 17.08 24.68 8.47
N ALA A 650 16.03 25.52 8.52
CA ALA A 650 15.95 26.79 7.80
C ALA A 650 16.97 27.83 8.29
N HIS A 651 17.44 27.71 9.54
CA HIS A 651 18.46 28.59 10.09
C HIS A 651 19.85 28.37 9.46
N ARG A 652 20.11 27.18 8.89
CA ARG A 652 21.38 26.81 8.26
C ARG A 652 21.29 26.84 6.73
N THR A 653 22.34 27.36 6.10
CA THR A 653 22.56 27.23 4.66
C THR A 653 23.07 25.83 4.32
N PRO A 654 22.97 25.36 3.05
CA PRO A 654 23.53 24.07 2.65
C PRO A 654 25.02 23.91 2.96
N THR A 655 25.80 25.00 2.85
CA THR A 655 27.25 25.03 3.14
C THR A 655 27.54 24.81 4.62
N GLU A 656 26.66 25.26 5.52
CA GLU A 656 26.78 25.06 6.97
C GLU A 656 26.21 23.71 7.41
N ALA A 657 25.12 23.26 6.78
CA ALA A 657 24.41 22.05 7.16
C ALA A 657 25.20 20.78 6.87
N LEU A 658 26.00 20.74 5.80
CA LEU A 658 26.77 19.54 5.44
C LEU A 658 27.90 19.23 6.45
N PRO A 659 28.76 20.19 6.86
CA PRO A 659 29.72 19.97 7.94
C PRO A 659 29.05 19.64 9.29
N ALA A 660 27.93 20.29 9.59
CA ALA A 660 27.14 20.00 10.79
C ALA A 660 26.65 18.54 10.78
N LEU A 661 26.04 18.08 9.68
CA LEU A 661 25.59 16.70 9.51
C LEU A 661 26.71 15.69 9.73
N ARG A 662 27.91 15.94 9.16
CA ARG A 662 29.07 15.05 9.35
C ARG A 662 29.48 14.95 10.81
N THR A 663 29.56 16.10 11.50
CA THR A 663 29.92 16.18 12.92
C THR A 663 28.89 15.47 13.79
N GLN A 664 27.60 15.74 13.55
CA GLN A 664 26.50 15.13 14.27
C GLN A 664 26.44 13.62 14.06
N LEU A 665 26.64 13.13 12.83
CA LEU A 665 26.69 11.70 12.53
C LEU A 665 27.85 11.01 13.26
N LYS A 666 29.03 11.63 13.28
CA LYS A 666 30.18 11.12 14.04
C LYS A 666 29.86 11.02 15.53
N ASN A 667 29.34 12.10 16.12
CA ASN A 667 28.95 12.13 17.53
C ASN A 667 27.89 11.07 17.86
N PHE A 668 26.93 10.85 16.96
CA PHE A 668 25.91 9.82 17.12
C PHE A 668 26.52 8.41 17.15
N LEU A 669 27.42 8.10 16.20
CA LEU A 669 28.12 6.81 16.14
C LEU A 669 29.02 6.59 17.37
N ASP A 670 29.67 7.65 17.83
CA ASP A 670 30.53 7.62 19.03
C ASP A 670 29.72 7.63 20.34
N SER A 671 28.38 7.70 20.28
CA SER A 671 27.49 7.88 21.45
C SER A 671 27.90 9.09 22.31
N ALA A 672 28.42 10.15 21.68
CA ALA A 672 28.77 11.40 22.33
C ALA A 672 27.52 12.28 22.53
N ALA A 673 27.58 13.23 23.47
CA ALA A 673 26.51 14.20 23.67
C ALA A 673 26.17 14.92 22.34
N PRO A 674 24.87 15.12 22.02
CA PRO A 674 23.69 14.84 22.85
C PRO A 674 23.09 13.43 22.65
N PHE A 675 23.75 12.58 21.88
CA PHE A 675 23.26 11.25 21.48
C PHE A 675 23.52 10.16 22.53
N ASP A 676 24.22 10.47 23.62
CA ASP A 676 24.40 9.61 24.79
C ASP A 676 23.08 9.35 25.57
N ARG A 677 22.04 10.14 25.29
CA ARG A 677 20.69 9.98 25.84
C ARG A 677 20.12 8.57 25.62
N LYS A 678 19.72 7.90 26.70
CA LYS A 678 19.03 6.61 26.65
C LYS A 678 17.59 6.74 26.15
N LYS A 679 17.19 5.85 25.23
CA LYS A 679 15.81 5.68 24.76
C LYS A 679 14.97 5.02 25.84
N LYS A 680 13.78 5.58 26.13
CA LYS A 680 12.85 4.98 27.10
C LYS A 680 12.18 3.74 26.48
N PRO A 681 11.80 2.72 27.26
CA PRO A 681 11.13 1.53 26.72
C PRO A 681 9.81 1.80 25.99
N THR A 682 9.12 2.88 26.37
CA THR A 682 7.85 3.30 25.75
C THR A 682 8.04 4.31 24.62
N GLU A 683 9.28 4.73 24.37
CA GLU A 683 9.61 5.76 23.39
C GLU A 683 10.01 5.11 22.07
N SER A 684 9.33 5.50 21.00
CA SER A 684 9.68 5.12 19.64
C SER A 684 10.99 5.80 19.20
N SER A 685 11.68 5.23 18.21
CA SER A 685 12.91 5.82 17.66
C SER A 685 12.65 7.24 17.12
N ARG A 686 11.47 7.50 16.56
CA ARG A 686 11.06 8.85 16.13
C ARG A 686 10.96 9.82 17.30
N GLU A 687 10.29 9.46 18.38
CA GLU A 687 10.14 10.33 19.57
C GLU A 687 11.50 10.61 20.22
N TRP A 688 12.40 9.63 20.21
CA TRP A 688 13.77 9.84 20.66
C TRP A 688 14.48 10.93 19.85
N TRP A 689 14.43 10.84 18.52
CA TRP A 689 14.98 11.87 17.62
C TRP A 689 14.26 13.22 17.75
N TRP A 690 12.95 13.21 17.95
CA TRP A 690 12.14 14.42 18.11
C TRP A 690 12.62 15.27 19.28
N ALA A 691 12.96 14.65 20.41
CA ALA A 691 13.46 15.37 21.58
C ALA A 691 14.90 15.91 21.41
N LEU A 692 15.56 15.66 20.28
CA LEU A 692 16.86 16.22 19.90
C LEU A 692 16.76 17.35 18.84
N LEU A 693 15.57 17.61 18.31
CA LEU A 693 15.36 18.47 17.14
C LEU A 693 15.72 19.95 17.36
N ASN A 694 15.58 20.44 18.60
CA ASN A 694 15.81 21.85 18.96
C ASN A 694 17.21 22.12 19.53
N ARG A 695 18.16 21.18 19.38
CA ARG A 695 19.52 21.37 19.89
C ARG A 695 20.48 21.61 18.75
N GLU A 696 21.32 22.65 18.86
CA GLU A 696 22.27 23.04 17.82
C GLU A 696 23.27 21.91 17.46
N ASP A 697 23.56 21.04 18.43
CA ASP A 697 24.47 19.90 18.30
C ASP A 697 23.81 18.63 17.74
N SER A 698 22.52 18.67 17.37
CA SER A 698 21.80 17.55 16.75
C SER A 698 20.71 17.91 15.74
N ASP A 699 20.43 19.19 15.51
CA ASP A 699 19.34 19.72 14.68
C ASP A 699 19.20 19.04 13.31
N ILE A 700 20.26 19.05 12.49
CA ILE A 700 20.24 18.51 11.13
C ILE A 700 20.00 17.00 11.14
N LEU A 701 20.79 16.24 11.89
CA LEU A 701 20.67 14.78 11.94
C LEU A 701 19.31 14.36 12.52
N ALA A 702 18.83 15.04 13.56
CA ALA A 702 17.52 14.80 14.14
C ALA A 702 16.39 15.08 13.15
N ALA A 703 16.46 16.19 12.40
CA ALA A 703 15.45 16.52 11.39
C ALA A 703 15.35 15.45 10.30
N LEU A 704 16.50 14.97 9.80
CA LEU A 704 16.54 13.89 8.80
C LEU A 704 16.04 12.56 9.37
N ALA A 705 16.43 12.23 10.60
CA ALA A 705 16.00 11.00 11.26
C ALA A 705 14.49 11.00 11.54
N VAL A 706 13.94 12.10 12.06
CA VAL A 706 12.49 12.26 12.26
C VAL A 706 11.74 12.04 10.95
N LYS A 707 12.20 12.64 9.85
CA LYS A 707 11.60 12.44 8.52
C LYS A 707 11.65 10.97 8.11
N LEU A 708 12.79 10.32 8.28
CA LEU A 708 12.99 8.93 7.90
C LEU A 708 12.08 7.98 8.72
N PHE A 709 12.03 8.13 10.03
CA PHE A 709 11.17 7.30 10.90
C PHE A 709 9.68 7.61 10.76
N SER A 710 9.32 8.78 10.22
CA SER A 710 7.93 9.11 9.87
C SER A 710 7.46 8.43 8.59
N ALA A 711 8.38 7.94 7.75
CA ALA A 711 8.02 7.20 6.55
C ALA A 711 7.35 5.87 6.90
N ASN A 712 6.31 5.49 6.15
CA ASN A 712 5.70 4.16 6.24
C ASN A 712 6.31 3.25 5.17
N PRO A 713 7.04 2.16 5.54
CA PRO A 713 7.70 1.32 4.55
C PRO A 713 6.76 0.37 3.81
N ILE A 714 5.49 0.26 4.23
CA ILE A 714 4.50 -0.63 3.60
C ILE A 714 3.48 0.15 2.78
N SER A 715 3.05 -0.43 1.67
CA SER A 715 1.95 0.09 0.86
C SER A 715 0.56 -0.31 1.35
N MET A 716 0.47 -1.29 2.26
CA MET A 716 -0.79 -1.93 2.70
C MET A 716 -1.11 -1.75 4.20
N PRO A 717 -0.92 -0.58 4.85
CA PRO A 717 -1.10 -0.45 6.31
C PRO A 717 -2.53 -0.72 6.81
N GLU A 718 -3.53 -0.73 5.92
CA GLU A 718 -4.94 -0.83 6.28
C GLU A 718 -5.69 -2.03 5.69
N GLU A 719 -5.04 -2.91 4.91
CA GLU A 719 -5.72 -4.05 4.25
C GLU A 719 -6.31 -5.06 5.26
N ARG A 720 -5.82 -5.09 6.50
CA ARG A 720 -6.38 -5.92 7.59
C ARG A 720 -7.44 -5.22 8.43
N GLY A 721 -7.60 -3.90 8.27
CA GLY A 721 -8.60 -3.10 8.98
C GLY A 721 -9.97 -3.05 8.28
N MET A 722 -10.00 -3.38 6.99
CA MET A 722 -11.19 -3.63 6.19
C MET A 722 -11.67 -5.07 6.37
#